data_AF-A0A1F9XAN9-F1
#
_entry.id   AF-A0A1F9XAN9-F1
#
_cell.length_a   1.000
_cell.length_b   1.000
_cell.length_c   1.000
_cell.angle_alpha   90.00
_cell.angle_beta   90.00
_cell.angle_gamma   90.00
#
_symmetry.space_group_name_H-M   'P 1'
#
loop_
_entity.id
_entity.type
_entity.pdbx_description
1 polymer ?
#
loop_
_entity_poly.entity_id
_entity_poly.type
_entity_poly.pdbx_seq_one_letter_code
_entity_poly.pdbx_strand_id
1 'polypeptide(L)'
;MKIQIIRPLVLTALLTALCFTALRAEFAVMTEQEWAAALEDVKLPSSPGLLQKFVNVQQTIAQISRQTRGNLRQDNWIEVFKQLGLEPKKDMQFPEWIALFERVGIEARDISAPPLQETGSPTVIESSGTASPAPVEPSGRAQTPLSPIPSPAAETRQPPAQTNDSSPEKNLKTARISLDLRGADIFSAIKIISQKTGLSIVASNNVRGNVTIYLQEVDALDAFKMILEMNELAYVREGNVFKVMTSQDYERLFGKRFYDTTRVEFVRLNFARATAVEKIITPLRSKVGMIVTDSGTNSLLLIDTVENIGLIKNLISSLDIPTETKIFRLDYSQPKDVVEKLKNVVSPGTGDVQMDERSGQLIVTDFPAKIKEISSLVASLDRRPKEVLIEAKIMQIMLNDEFNMGVNWEYIFDKVNDYSIAGKVSGNLSALNVGASGVRLSVGTLAVDNFTTLYDVLQSVGKTNLISSPKIATIENKEAKILVGRKEAYVTTTVTTPGTGVSTTAESVTFIDVGIKLFVTPSIGDDGFITMKIKPEVSSVDRNLTTSQGNTIPIIRTSESETTVMVKDGITIVIAGLMEERKEKQVSGIPILSRIPLLGLPFRRTSDATIKTELAVFLTPRLISGDISNITKEEKKRYKLTE
;
A
#
# COMPACT_ATOMS: atom_id res chain seq x y z
N MET A 1 13.20 -20.13 -7.95
CA MET A 1 13.65 -19.17 -6.92
C MET A 1 15.17 -19.12 -6.86
N LYS A 2 15.81 -18.40 -7.78
CA LYS A 2 17.23 -18.00 -7.73
C LYS A 2 17.27 -16.55 -8.19
N ILE A 3 17.26 -15.62 -7.26
CA ILE A 3 17.33 -14.19 -7.54
C ILE A 3 18.81 -13.83 -7.64
N GLN A 4 19.28 -13.40 -8.81
CA GLN A 4 20.53 -12.64 -8.87
C GLN A 4 20.26 -11.28 -8.24
N ILE A 5 20.53 -11.20 -6.94
CA ILE A 5 20.57 -9.92 -6.23
C ILE A 5 21.63 -9.08 -6.94
N ILE A 6 21.23 -8.02 -7.64
CA ILE A 6 22.15 -6.91 -7.95
C ILE A 6 22.57 -6.38 -6.58
N ARG A 7 23.79 -6.77 -6.21
CA ARG A 7 24.20 -7.02 -4.82
C ARG A 7 24.07 -5.76 -3.96
N PRO A 8 24.05 -5.98 -2.62
CA PRO A 8 24.78 -5.18 -1.65
C PRO A 8 25.89 -4.32 -2.28
N LEU A 9 26.80 -5.02 -2.96
CA LEU A 9 27.96 -4.52 -3.67
C LEU A 9 27.74 -3.54 -4.83
N VAL A 10 26.56 -3.25 -5.38
CA VAL A 10 26.50 -2.13 -6.35
C VAL A 10 26.41 -0.82 -5.60
N LEU A 11 25.41 -0.65 -4.74
CA LEU A 11 25.32 0.52 -3.85
C LEU A 11 26.52 0.57 -2.89
N THR A 12 26.99 -0.58 -2.39
CA THR A 12 28.14 -0.65 -1.50
C THR A 12 29.48 -0.64 -2.24
N ALA A 13 29.58 -0.88 -3.57
CA ALA A 13 30.78 -0.54 -4.35
C ALA A 13 30.76 0.91 -4.83
N LEU A 14 29.60 1.53 -5.01
CA LEU A 14 29.51 2.97 -5.28
C LEU A 14 29.86 3.76 -4.02
N LEU A 15 29.30 3.38 -2.86
CA LEU A 15 29.64 3.93 -1.56
C LEU A 15 31.05 3.54 -1.10
N THR A 16 31.53 2.31 -1.34
CA THR A 16 32.94 2.03 -1.07
C THR A 16 33.86 2.69 -2.09
N ALA A 17 33.52 2.90 -3.36
CA ALA A 17 34.33 3.73 -4.26
C ALA A 17 34.44 5.17 -3.73
N LEU A 18 33.31 5.77 -3.34
CA LEU A 18 33.27 7.09 -2.66
C LEU A 18 34.08 7.11 -1.35
N CYS A 19 34.03 6.04 -0.54
CA CYS A 19 34.84 5.93 0.68
C CYS A 19 36.32 5.59 0.44
N PHE A 20 36.67 4.81 -0.58
CA PHE A 20 38.05 4.39 -0.89
C PHE A 20 38.82 5.52 -1.56
N THR A 21 38.14 6.31 -2.39
CA THR A 21 38.65 7.62 -2.88
C THR A 21 38.77 8.63 -1.74
N ALA A 22 37.91 8.58 -0.71
CA ALA A 22 38.04 9.43 0.47
C ALA A 22 39.09 8.93 1.51
N LEU A 23 39.48 7.65 1.51
CA LEU A 23 40.44 7.07 2.46
C LEU A 23 41.90 7.12 1.99
N ARG A 24 42.15 7.17 0.68
CA ARG A 24 43.51 7.44 0.17
C ARG A 24 43.77 8.93 0.25
N ALA A 25 44.60 9.32 1.22
CA ALA A 25 45.23 10.63 1.22
C ALA A 25 45.92 10.88 -0.13
N GLU A 26 45.73 12.08 -0.68
CA GLU A 26 46.17 12.52 -2.02
C GLU A 26 45.40 11.86 -3.18
N PHE A 27 44.31 12.49 -3.67
CA PHE A 27 44.31 13.21 -4.96
C PHE A 27 42.97 13.96 -5.22
N ALA A 28 42.81 14.49 -6.45
CA ALA A 28 41.88 15.54 -6.82
C ALA A 28 40.40 15.14 -6.90
N VAL A 29 39.53 16.16 -6.87
CA VAL A 29 38.10 16.03 -7.22
C VAL A 29 38.00 15.64 -8.70
N MET A 30 37.25 14.57 -9.01
CA MET A 30 37.04 14.14 -10.39
C MET A 30 36.15 15.14 -11.12
N THR A 31 36.48 15.42 -12.37
CA THR A 31 35.73 16.29 -13.27
C THR A 31 34.44 15.60 -13.76
N GLU A 32 33.50 16.38 -14.29
CA GLU A 32 32.25 15.85 -14.87
C GLU A 32 32.52 14.84 -16.02
N GLN A 33 33.63 15.01 -16.76
CA GLN A 33 34.02 14.08 -17.84
C GLN A 33 34.51 12.73 -17.30
N GLU A 34 35.27 12.72 -16.21
CA GLU A 34 35.74 11.49 -15.56
C GLU A 34 34.58 10.74 -14.88
N TRP A 35 33.63 11.47 -14.29
CA TRP A 35 32.38 10.90 -13.78
C TRP A 35 31.48 10.35 -14.90
N ALA A 36 31.44 11.00 -16.07
CA ALA A 36 30.68 10.49 -17.22
C ALA A 36 31.22 9.14 -17.70
N ALA A 37 32.54 9.01 -17.85
CA ALA A 37 33.18 7.75 -18.23
C ALA A 37 32.94 6.64 -17.20
N ALA A 38 33.04 6.95 -15.90
CA ALA A 38 32.79 5.98 -14.83
C ALA A 38 31.34 5.49 -14.77
N LEU A 39 30.36 6.33 -15.13
CA LEU A 39 28.95 5.92 -15.23
C LEU A 39 28.66 5.10 -16.50
N GLU A 40 29.33 5.41 -17.61
CA GLU A 40 29.22 4.67 -18.87
C GLU A 40 29.72 3.22 -18.73
N ASP A 41 30.86 3.00 -18.06
CA ASP A 41 31.40 1.67 -17.72
C ASP A 41 30.41 0.81 -16.90
N VAL A 42 29.57 1.44 -16.07
CA VAL A 42 28.55 0.79 -15.23
C VAL A 42 27.16 0.78 -15.92
N LYS A 43 27.06 1.28 -17.16
CA LYS A 43 25.82 1.39 -17.95
C LYS A 43 24.72 2.21 -17.28
N LEU A 44 25.09 3.25 -16.53
CA LEU A 44 24.16 4.20 -15.93
C LEU A 44 24.02 5.44 -16.83
N PRO A 45 22.81 6.01 -16.97
CA PRO A 45 22.61 7.21 -17.77
C PRO A 45 23.28 8.42 -17.12
N SER A 46 24.26 9.01 -17.80
CA SER A 46 24.91 10.26 -17.38
C SER A 46 24.13 11.47 -17.91
N SER A 47 23.61 12.29 -17.01
CA SER A 47 23.03 13.61 -17.37
C SER A 47 23.86 14.74 -16.75
N PRO A 48 23.98 15.92 -17.38
CA PRO A 48 24.83 17.00 -16.89
C PRO A 48 24.51 17.42 -15.44
N GLY A 49 23.23 17.51 -15.08
CA GLY A 49 22.82 17.84 -13.70
C GLY A 49 23.10 16.75 -12.67
N LEU A 50 23.22 15.48 -13.09
CA LEU A 50 23.56 14.35 -12.23
C LEU A 50 25.09 14.28 -12.01
N LEU A 51 25.87 14.52 -13.08
CA LEU A 51 27.34 14.67 -13.01
C LEU A 51 27.73 15.83 -12.07
N GLN A 52 27.11 17.00 -12.23
CA GLN A 52 27.36 18.16 -11.40
C GLN A 52 27.04 17.90 -9.91
N LYS A 53 25.97 17.14 -9.62
CA LYS A 53 25.67 16.68 -8.26
C LYS A 53 26.76 15.76 -7.69
N PHE A 54 27.30 14.81 -8.46
CA PHE A 54 28.39 13.96 -8.00
C PHE A 54 29.67 14.76 -7.70
N VAL A 55 30.01 15.74 -8.53
CA VAL A 55 31.15 16.66 -8.27
C VAL A 55 30.94 17.44 -6.96
N ASN A 56 29.76 18.04 -6.76
CA ASN A 56 29.42 18.77 -5.53
C ASN A 56 29.46 17.88 -4.28
N VAL A 57 29.02 16.63 -4.41
CA VAL A 57 29.04 15.63 -3.32
C VAL A 57 30.47 15.22 -2.99
N GLN A 58 31.33 14.99 -3.99
CA GLN A 58 32.75 14.69 -3.77
C GLN A 58 33.48 15.86 -3.10
N GLN A 59 33.17 17.11 -3.49
CA GLN A 59 33.69 18.31 -2.81
C GLN A 59 33.20 18.40 -1.35
N THR A 60 31.93 18.12 -1.10
CA THR A 60 31.34 18.12 0.26
C THR A 60 31.98 17.04 1.14
N ILE A 61 32.13 15.82 0.65
CA ILE A 61 32.82 14.73 1.36
C ILE A 61 34.29 15.10 1.63
N ALA A 62 34.99 15.72 0.68
CA ALA A 62 36.36 16.20 0.89
C ALA A 62 36.45 17.31 1.95
N GLN A 63 35.48 18.24 1.99
CA GLN A 63 35.39 19.29 3.01
C GLN A 63 35.12 18.72 4.40
N ILE A 64 34.12 17.84 4.53
CA ILE A 64 33.76 17.20 5.81
C ILE A 64 34.91 16.30 6.28
N SER A 65 35.54 15.51 5.39
CA SER A 65 36.67 14.64 5.73
C SER A 65 37.87 15.45 6.25
N ARG A 66 38.16 16.63 5.67
CA ARG A 66 39.17 17.57 6.19
C ARG A 66 38.80 18.09 7.59
N GLN A 67 37.53 18.41 7.84
CA GLN A 67 37.06 18.91 9.12
C GLN A 67 37.04 17.83 10.22
N THR A 68 36.68 16.59 9.90
CA THR A 68 36.56 15.49 10.88
C THR A 68 37.75 14.52 10.90
N ARG A 69 38.86 14.86 10.21
CA ARG A 69 40.06 14.01 10.03
C ARG A 69 39.69 12.59 9.57
N GLY A 70 38.84 12.49 8.55
CA GLY A 70 38.40 11.23 7.94
C GLY A 70 37.34 10.44 8.73
N ASN A 71 36.87 10.93 9.88
CA ASN A 71 35.88 10.22 10.69
C ASN A 71 34.46 10.73 10.39
N LEU A 72 33.74 10.05 9.50
CA LEU A 72 32.39 10.43 9.06
C LEU A 72 31.32 9.83 9.99
N ARG A 73 30.67 10.68 10.80
CA ARG A 73 29.54 10.29 11.66
C ARG A 73 28.23 10.21 10.86
N GLN A 74 27.21 9.56 11.44
CA GLN A 74 25.91 9.36 10.80
C GLN A 74 25.26 10.68 10.36
N ASP A 75 25.39 11.76 11.15
CA ASP A 75 24.83 13.07 10.82
C ASP A 75 25.50 13.70 9.58
N ASN A 76 26.79 13.46 9.37
CA ASN A 76 27.54 13.92 8.20
C ASN A 76 27.02 13.26 6.91
N TRP A 77 26.58 12.00 7.00
CA TRP A 77 25.98 11.31 5.86
C TRP A 77 24.65 11.92 5.44
N ILE A 78 23.86 12.45 6.38
CA ILE A 78 22.60 13.16 6.08
C ILE A 78 22.89 14.40 5.24
N GLU A 79 23.95 15.15 5.56
CA GLU A 79 24.37 16.33 4.77
C GLU A 79 24.86 15.94 3.36
N VAL A 80 25.59 14.83 3.23
CA VAL A 80 26.00 14.26 1.93
C VAL A 80 24.80 13.85 1.08
N PHE A 81 23.82 13.15 1.66
CA PHE A 81 22.59 12.78 0.94
C PHE A 81 21.76 14.02 0.55
N LYS A 82 21.71 15.05 1.40
CA LYS A 82 21.02 16.30 1.09
C LYS A 82 21.59 17.00 -0.16
N GLN A 83 22.91 16.94 -0.39
CA GLN A 83 23.54 17.48 -1.61
C GLN A 83 23.22 16.68 -2.89
N LEU A 84 22.83 15.41 -2.78
CA LEU A 84 22.25 14.64 -3.91
C LEU A 84 20.78 15.04 -4.19
N GLY A 85 20.14 15.77 -3.26
CA GLY A 85 18.70 16.03 -3.24
C GLY A 85 17.89 14.94 -2.53
N LEU A 86 18.54 14.20 -1.61
CA LEU A 86 17.99 13.02 -0.95
C LEU A 86 17.82 13.25 0.56
N GLU A 87 16.59 13.09 1.06
CA GLU A 87 16.30 13.12 2.50
C GLU A 87 15.77 11.74 2.93
N PRO A 88 16.64 10.78 3.28
CA PRO A 88 16.24 9.43 3.65
C PRO A 88 15.57 9.39 5.04
N LYS A 89 14.50 8.61 5.16
CA LYS A 89 13.91 8.27 6.47
C LYS A 89 14.73 7.18 7.15
N LYS A 90 14.72 7.16 8.49
CA LYS A 90 15.51 6.23 9.31
C LYS A 90 15.24 4.75 9.03
N ASP A 91 14.00 4.42 8.65
CA ASP A 91 13.48 3.05 8.51
C ASP A 91 12.81 2.82 7.12
N MET A 92 13.44 3.33 6.06
CA MET A 92 12.89 3.42 4.70
C MET A 92 12.84 2.07 3.96
N GLN A 93 11.68 1.72 3.36
CA GLN A 93 11.49 0.46 2.64
C GLN A 93 11.96 0.50 1.17
N PHE A 94 12.21 -0.68 0.57
CA PHE A 94 12.81 -0.80 -0.77
C PHE A 94 12.07 -0.02 -1.89
N PRO A 95 10.73 0.02 -1.97
CA PRO A 95 10.03 0.84 -2.96
C PRO A 95 10.22 2.35 -2.73
N GLU A 96 10.35 2.79 -1.47
CA GLU A 96 10.62 4.18 -1.14
C GLU A 96 12.05 4.59 -1.57
N TRP A 97 13.02 3.67 -1.50
CA TRP A 97 14.36 3.87 -2.04
C TRP A 97 14.35 4.03 -3.57
N ILE A 98 13.60 3.20 -4.31
CA ILE A 98 13.48 3.32 -5.77
C ILE A 98 12.95 4.71 -6.16
N ALA A 99 11.82 5.12 -5.58
CA ALA A 99 11.23 6.44 -5.84
C ALA A 99 12.16 7.62 -5.46
N LEU A 100 13.06 7.40 -4.49
CA LEU A 100 14.05 8.38 -4.05
C LEU A 100 15.25 8.45 -5.01
N PHE A 101 15.67 7.33 -5.62
CA PHE A 101 16.71 7.31 -6.66
C PHE A 101 16.20 7.81 -8.03
N GLU A 102 14.94 7.52 -8.39
CA GLU A 102 14.30 8.05 -9.60
C GLU A 102 14.27 9.59 -9.59
N ARG A 103 14.07 10.22 -8.42
CA ARG A 103 14.13 11.69 -8.25
C ARG A 103 15.50 12.31 -8.55
N VAL A 104 16.57 11.51 -8.62
CA VAL A 104 17.92 11.96 -9.02
C VAL A 104 18.25 11.56 -10.46
N GLY A 105 17.33 10.91 -11.16
CA GLY A 105 17.52 10.44 -12.54
C GLY A 105 18.20 9.07 -12.64
N ILE A 106 18.20 8.27 -11.57
CA ILE A 106 18.75 6.92 -11.55
C ILE A 106 17.59 5.92 -11.63
N GLU A 107 17.36 5.32 -12.80
CA GLU A 107 16.39 4.23 -12.96
C GLU A 107 16.87 2.97 -12.20
N ALA A 108 16.10 2.54 -11.20
CA ALA A 108 16.31 1.27 -10.50
C ALA A 108 15.14 0.31 -10.81
N ARG A 109 15.41 -0.79 -11.51
CA ARG A 109 14.38 -1.75 -11.94
C ARG A 109 14.32 -2.98 -11.03
N ASP A 110 13.11 -3.39 -10.66
CA ASP A 110 12.87 -4.65 -9.96
C ASP A 110 12.96 -5.83 -10.94
N ILE A 111 13.98 -6.67 -10.75
CA ILE A 111 14.26 -7.88 -11.56
C ILE A 111 13.56 -9.14 -11.02
N SER A 112 12.74 -9.03 -9.96
CA SER A 112 11.93 -10.13 -9.45
C SER A 112 10.58 -10.27 -10.16
N ALA A 113 10.13 -9.23 -10.88
CA ALA A 113 9.00 -9.30 -11.78
C ALA A 113 9.38 -10.00 -13.11
N PRO A 114 8.58 -10.96 -13.61
CA PRO A 114 8.82 -11.55 -14.92
C PRO A 114 8.61 -10.51 -16.03
N PRO A 115 9.27 -10.66 -17.20
CA PRO A 115 9.02 -9.77 -18.33
C PRO A 115 7.56 -9.91 -18.78
N LEU A 116 6.89 -8.77 -18.99
CA LEU A 116 5.59 -8.73 -19.65
C LEU A 116 5.78 -9.13 -21.12
N GLN A 117 5.61 -10.41 -21.42
CA GLN A 117 5.49 -10.91 -22.78
C GLN A 117 4.06 -10.76 -23.30
N GLU A 118 3.97 -10.51 -24.60
CA GLU A 118 2.74 -10.15 -25.31
C GLU A 118 1.68 -11.27 -25.26
N THR A 119 0.42 -10.86 -25.15
CA THR A 119 -0.72 -11.78 -25.10
C THR A 119 -1.03 -12.38 -26.47
N GLY A 120 -0.61 -13.63 -26.70
CA GLY A 120 -1.16 -14.52 -27.73
C GLY A 120 -2.28 -15.40 -27.17
N SER A 121 -3.27 -15.76 -28.00
CA SER A 121 -4.36 -16.68 -27.69
C SER A 121 -4.69 -17.50 -28.94
N PRO A 122 -5.35 -18.68 -28.83
CA PRO A 122 -5.14 -19.78 -27.88
C PRO A 122 -5.07 -21.15 -28.64
N THR A 123 -5.34 -22.26 -27.92
CA THR A 123 -6.01 -23.52 -28.39
C THR A 123 -5.19 -24.83 -28.51
N VAL A 124 -5.92 -25.92 -28.20
CA VAL A 124 -5.74 -27.37 -28.49
C VAL A 124 -4.87 -28.23 -27.54
N ILE A 125 -5.48 -29.36 -27.18
CA ILE A 125 -4.99 -30.46 -26.36
C ILE A 125 -4.72 -31.64 -27.29
N GLU A 126 -3.57 -32.33 -27.18
CA GLU A 126 -3.54 -33.81 -27.30
C GLU A 126 -2.26 -34.44 -26.74
N SER A 127 -2.28 -35.77 -26.58
CA SER A 127 -1.47 -36.55 -25.63
C SER A 127 -0.38 -37.42 -26.26
N SER A 128 0.70 -37.75 -25.50
CA SER A 128 1.04 -39.14 -25.07
C SER A 128 2.51 -39.34 -24.63
N GLY A 129 2.72 -40.14 -23.56
CA GLY A 129 3.95 -40.90 -23.20
C GLY A 129 5.31 -40.17 -23.01
N THR A 130 6.25 -40.58 -22.16
CA THR A 130 6.35 -41.67 -21.17
C THR A 130 7.58 -41.40 -20.28
N ALA A 131 7.51 -41.64 -18.96
CA ALA A 131 8.43 -42.54 -18.21
C ALA A 131 8.26 -42.45 -16.66
N SER A 132 8.72 -43.51 -15.99
CA SER A 132 8.48 -43.91 -14.57
C SER A 132 8.96 -42.96 -13.44
N PRO A 133 8.47 -43.16 -12.20
CA PRO A 133 8.66 -42.26 -11.05
C PRO A 133 9.71 -42.73 -10.01
N ALA A 134 9.96 -41.88 -9.02
CA ALA A 134 10.66 -42.18 -7.76
C ALA A 134 9.83 -41.65 -6.55
N PRO A 135 10.01 -42.18 -5.33
CA PRO A 135 8.85 -42.47 -4.46
C PRO A 135 8.56 -41.46 -3.34
N VAL A 136 7.34 -41.55 -2.80
CA VAL A 136 6.88 -40.90 -1.56
C VAL A 136 6.33 -41.98 -0.62
N GLU A 137 6.81 -42.03 0.63
CA GLU A 137 6.25 -42.89 1.68
C GLU A 137 5.04 -42.23 2.37
N PRO A 138 3.94 -42.96 2.60
CA PRO A 138 2.86 -42.56 3.49
C PRO A 138 2.80 -43.42 4.76
N SER A 139 2.57 -42.79 5.92
CA SER A 139 2.30 -43.51 7.18
C SER A 139 0.80 -43.73 7.38
N GLY A 140 0.35 -44.98 7.25
CA GLY A 140 -1.02 -45.45 7.52
C GLY A 140 -1.10 -46.38 8.74
N ARG A 141 -2.29 -46.49 9.34
CA ARG A 141 -2.54 -47.10 10.66
C ARG A 141 -3.47 -48.32 10.52
N ALA A 142 -3.17 -49.46 11.17
CA ALA A 142 -4.12 -50.32 11.95
C ALA A 142 -3.65 -51.79 12.21
N GLN A 143 -3.69 -52.21 13.50
CA GLN A 143 -4.33 -53.43 14.08
C GLN A 143 -3.94 -54.85 13.53
N THR A 144 -3.87 -56.01 14.24
CA THR A 144 -4.25 -56.54 15.59
C THR A 144 -3.64 -57.99 15.73
N PRO A 145 -4.07 -59.00 16.55
CA PRO A 145 -4.66 -59.11 17.92
C PRO A 145 -4.06 -60.23 18.86
N LEU A 146 -4.52 -60.33 20.13
CA LEU A 146 -4.62 -61.53 21.06
C LEU A 146 -3.33 -62.31 21.52
N SER A 147 -3.18 -62.98 22.70
CA SER A 147 -3.76 -63.05 24.08
C SER A 147 -3.21 -64.36 24.79
N PRO A 148 -3.55 -64.82 26.04
CA PRO A 148 -3.98 -64.21 27.33
C PRO A 148 -3.32 -64.85 28.64
N ILE A 149 -3.91 -64.60 29.84
CA ILE A 149 -3.90 -65.41 31.12
C ILE A 149 -2.76 -65.15 32.16
N PRO A 150 -2.95 -65.19 33.51
CA PRO A 150 -4.18 -65.25 34.36
C PRO A 150 -4.35 -64.10 35.40
N SER A 151 -5.51 -64.08 36.08
CA SER A 151 -5.75 -63.42 37.39
C SER A 151 -5.99 -64.46 38.51
N PRO A 152 -5.89 -64.06 39.78
CA PRO A 152 -7.06 -64.01 40.68
C PRO A 152 -7.14 -62.62 41.38
N ALA A 153 -8.30 -61.98 41.59
CA ALA A 153 -9.44 -62.34 42.44
C ALA A 153 -9.07 -62.54 43.94
N ALA A 154 -9.81 -62.03 44.94
CA ALA A 154 -10.73 -60.90 45.06
C ALA A 154 -11.09 -60.78 46.55
N GLU A 155 -10.95 -59.63 47.22
CA GLU A 155 -11.76 -59.39 48.44
C GLU A 155 -11.94 -57.93 48.86
N THR A 156 -13.20 -57.64 49.17
CA THR A 156 -13.85 -56.49 49.79
C THR A 156 -13.06 -55.76 50.88
N ARG A 157 -13.10 -54.41 50.86
CA ARG A 157 -13.25 -53.59 52.09
C ARG A 157 -13.76 -52.17 51.82
N GLN A 158 -14.61 -51.71 52.74
CA GLN A 158 -15.21 -50.37 52.80
C GLN A 158 -14.20 -49.27 53.16
N PRO A 159 -14.53 -47.98 52.94
CA PRO A 159 -13.60 -46.88 53.21
C PRO A 159 -13.35 -46.66 54.72
N PRO A 160 -12.09 -46.53 55.17
CA PRO A 160 -11.77 -45.72 56.34
C PRO A 160 -11.87 -44.25 55.92
N ALA A 161 -12.74 -43.45 56.54
CA ALA A 161 -12.62 -42.95 57.90
C ALA A 161 -11.42 -41.99 58.07
N GLN A 162 -11.75 -40.78 58.50
CA GLN A 162 -10.86 -39.62 58.65
C GLN A 162 -9.53 -39.95 59.33
N THR A 163 -8.43 -39.68 58.65
CA THR A 163 -7.12 -39.48 59.29
C THR A 163 -6.76 -38.01 59.24
N ASN A 164 -6.85 -37.35 60.39
CA ASN A 164 -6.27 -36.02 60.59
C ASN A 164 -4.75 -36.10 60.38
N ASP A 165 -4.22 -35.50 59.32
CA ASP A 165 -2.80 -35.16 59.27
C ASP A 165 -2.59 -33.75 59.81
N SER A 166 -2.78 -33.63 61.12
CA SER A 166 -2.46 -32.43 61.88
C SER A 166 -0.96 -32.41 62.19
N SER A 167 -0.16 -31.96 61.23
CA SER A 167 1.21 -31.49 61.49
C SER A 167 1.18 -30.12 62.20
N PRO A 168 2.15 -29.81 63.08
CA PRO A 168 1.77 -29.32 64.41
C PRO A 168 1.60 -27.80 64.55
N GLU A 169 0.39 -27.30 64.31
CA GLU A 169 -0.11 -26.11 65.02
C GLU A 169 -0.41 -26.46 66.49
N LYS A 170 0.64 -26.53 67.32
CA LYS A 170 0.46 -26.61 68.77
C LYS A 170 1.47 -25.75 69.52
N ASN A 171 0.97 -24.63 70.04
CA ASN A 171 1.63 -23.73 70.99
C ASN A 171 2.85 -22.93 70.49
N LEU A 172 2.64 -22.00 69.55
CA LEU A 172 3.11 -20.64 69.83
C LEU A 172 2.04 -19.99 70.72
N LYS A 173 2.41 -19.64 71.96
CA LYS A 173 1.50 -18.91 72.84
C LYS A 173 1.21 -17.56 72.21
N THR A 174 -0.05 -17.23 71.98
CA THR A 174 -0.54 -15.87 71.70
C THR A 174 -0.40 -15.02 72.96
N ALA A 175 0.86 -14.69 73.27
CA ALA A 175 1.22 -13.86 74.39
C ALA A 175 0.80 -12.42 74.06
N ARG A 176 -0.35 -11.99 74.61
CA ARG A 176 -0.71 -10.57 74.55
C ARG A 176 0.32 -9.77 75.33
N ILE A 177 0.86 -8.74 74.71
CA ILE A 177 1.88 -7.88 75.29
C ILE A 177 1.40 -6.43 75.36
N SER A 178 1.70 -5.80 76.49
CA SER A 178 1.70 -4.35 76.64
C SER A 178 3.15 -3.86 76.65
N LEU A 179 3.40 -2.75 75.95
CA LEU A 179 4.74 -2.25 75.65
C LEU A 179 4.71 -0.73 75.40
N ASP A 180 5.44 0.04 76.20
CA ASP A 180 5.72 1.47 76.00
C ASP A 180 7.20 1.57 75.61
N LEU A 181 7.48 2.00 74.38
CA LEU A 181 8.81 2.31 73.87
C LEU A 181 8.80 3.74 73.34
N ARG A 182 9.83 4.52 73.66
CA ARG A 182 9.99 5.91 73.22
C ARG A 182 11.40 6.10 72.67
N GLY A 183 11.52 6.31 71.37
CA GLY A 183 12.81 6.44 70.68
C GLY A 183 13.72 5.23 70.85
N ALA A 184 13.18 4.03 71.08
CA ALA A 184 13.96 2.82 71.29
C ALA A 184 14.59 2.35 69.96
N ASP A 185 15.81 1.86 70.00
CA ASP A 185 16.42 1.23 68.83
C ASP A 185 15.64 -0.03 68.38
N ILE A 186 15.57 -0.24 67.06
CA ILE A 186 14.81 -1.34 66.45
C ILE A 186 15.23 -2.73 66.93
N PHE A 187 16.53 -2.99 67.14
CA PHE A 187 16.99 -4.27 67.70
C PHE A 187 16.56 -4.42 69.15
N SER A 188 16.56 -3.32 69.92
CA SER A 188 16.08 -3.32 71.30
C SER A 188 14.58 -3.64 71.37
N ALA A 189 13.77 -3.04 70.49
CA ALA A 189 12.34 -3.31 70.38
C ALA A 189 12.06 -4.79 70.02
N ILE A 190 12.72 -5.30 68.98
CA ILE A 190 12.60 -6.70 68.53
C ILE A 190 13.08 -7.68 69.61
N LYS A 191 14.17 -7.37 70.33
CA LYS A 191 14.71 -8.19 71.43
C LYS A 191 13.74 -8.29 72.59
N ILE A 192 13.06 -7.20 72.96
CA ILE A 192 12.04 -7.22 74.02
C ILE A 192 10.87 -8.14 73.64
N ILE A 193 10.43 -8.11 72.38
CA ILE A 193 9.42 -9.06 71.89
C ILE A 193 9.95 -10.49 71.94
N SER A 194 11.13 -10.78 71.38
CA SER A 194 11.75 -12.11 71.42
C SER A 194 11.80 -12.67 72.85
N GLN A 195 12.24 -11.87 73.82
CA GLN A 195 12.33 -12.26 75.23
C GLN A 195 10.96 -12.49 75.89
N LYS A 196 9.94 -11.68 75.59
CA LYS A 196 8.58 -11.86 76.15
C LYS A 196 7.83 -13.05 75.54
N THR A 197 8.23 -13.52 74.37
CA THR A 197 7.42 -14.43 73.52
C THR A 197 8.08 -15.78 73.25
N GLY A 198 9.40 -15.88 73.42
CA GLY A 198 10.19 -17.06 73.06
C GLY A 198 10.49 -17.16 71.56
N LEU A 199 10.15 -16.14 70.75
CA LEU A 199 10.44 -16.12 69.32
C LEU A 199 11.94 -16.02 69.07
N SER A 200 12.49 -16.92 68.25
CA SER A 200 13.85 -16.79 67.73
C SER A 200 13.85 -15.81 66.56
N ILE A 201 14.58 -14.69 66.68
CA ILE A 201 14.59 -13.63 65.68
C ILE A 201 16.05 -13.30 65.31
N VAL A 202 16.35 -13.27 64.02
CA VAL A 202 17.67 -12.98 63.45
C VAL A 202 17.54 -11.76 62.54
N ALA A 203 18.07 -10.62 62.94
CA ALA A 203 18.06 -9.40 62.13
C ALA A 203 19.40 -9.23 61.39
N SER A 204 19.34 -8.89 60.10
CA SER A 204 20.51 -8.59 59.28
C SER A 204 21.19 -7.27 59.71
N ASN A 205 22.51 -7.17 59.55
CA ASN A 205 23.32 -6.00 59.95
C ASN A 205 22.90 -4.65 59.30
N ASN A 206 22.09 -4.70 58.23
CA ASN A 206 21.56 -3.54 57.53
C ASN A 206 20.28 -2.97 58.15
N VAL A 207 19.64 -3.70 59.07
CA VAL A 207 18.47 -3.24 59.82
C VAL A 207 18.90 -2.08 60.73
N ARG A 208 18.27 -0.91 60.57
CA ARG A 208 18.49 0.29 61.39
C ARG A 208 17.19 1.08 61.49
N GLY A 209 16.97 1.74 62.62
CA GLY A 209 15.77 2.54 62.83
C GLY A 209 15.46 2.74 64.31
N ASN A 210 14.60 3.69 64.61
CA ASN A 210 14.10 3.98 65.94
C ASN A 210 12.58 3.85 65.99
N VAL A 211 12.05 3.40 67.12
CA VAL A 211 10.66 3.01 67.30
C VAL A 211 10.08 3.74 68.52
N THR A 212 8.92 4.34 68.33
CA THR A 212 8.08 4.85 69.42
C THR A 212 6.69 4.21 69.29
N ILE A 213 6.34 3.32 70.23
CA ILE A 213 5.08 2.57 70.21
C ILE A 213 4.48 2.48 71.61
N TYR A 214 3.15 2.51 71.67
CA TYR A 214 2.37 2.33 72.89
C TYR A 214 1.33 1.25 72.63
N LEU A 215 1.62 0.02 73.06
CA LEU A 215 0.77 -1.15 72.86
C LEU A 215 0.15 -1.56 74.20
N GLN A 216 -1.15 -1.87 74.17
CA GLN A 216 -1.90 -2.43 75.30
C GLN A 216 -2.64 -3.68 74.83
N GLU A 217 -2.36 -4.82 75.47
CA GLU A 217 -3.00 -6.12 75.17
C GLU A 217 -2.98 -6.58 73.69
N VAL A 218 -1.96 -6.18 72.92
CA VAL A 218 -1.82 -6.53 71.50
C VAL A 218 -1.18 -7.91 71.38
N ASP A 219 -1.53 -8.69 70.35
CA ASP A 219 -0.82 -9.94 70.06
C ASP A 219 0.67 -9.68 69.76
N ALA A 220 1.53 -10.50 70.35
CA ALA A 220 2.98 -10.45 70.21
C ALA A 220 3.49 -10.42 68.76
N LEU A 221 2.87 -11.19 67.87
CA LEU A 221 3.32 -11.33 66.48
C LEU A 221 2.82 -10.17 65.61
N ASP A 222 1.67 -9.58 65.95
CA ASP A 222 1.18 -8.36 65.29
C ASP A 222 1.92 -7.11 65.79
N ALA A 223 2.23 -7.05 67.09
CA ALA A 223 3.14 -6.07 67.66
C ALA A 223 4.52 -6.11 66.97
N PHE A 224 5.03 -7.31 66.67
CA PHE A 224 6.26 -7.49 65.90
C PHE A 224 6.15 -6.96 64.47
N LYS A 225 5.07 -7.29 63.73
CA LYS A 225 4.82 -6.76 62.37
C LYS A 225 4.82 -5.24 62.34
N MET A 226 4.04 -4.59 63.22
CA MET A 226 3.93 -3.12 63.25
C MET A 226 5.29 -2.43 63.46
N ILE A 227 6.14 -2.99 64.32
CA ILE A 227 7.50 -2.48 64.56
C ILE A 227 8.39 -2.55 63.32
N LEU A 228 8.25 -3.62 62.53
CA LEU A 228 8.97 -3.78 61.25
C LEU A 228 8.42 -2.85 60.18
N GLU A 229 7.10 -2.73 60.08
CA GLU A 229 6.38 -1.90 59.11
C GLU A 229 6.72 -0.40 59.27
N MET A 230 6.80 0.10 60.50
CA MET A 230 7.22 1.49 60.79
C MET A 230 8.65 1.83 60.30
N ASN A 231 9.47 0.83 59.95
CA ASN A 231 10.86 1.02 59.50
C ASN A 231 11.11 0.39 58.10
N GLU A 232 10.06 0.10 57.32
CA GLU A 232 10.12 -0.53 55.99
C GLU A 232 10.93 -1.85 55.97
N LEU A 233 10.82 -2.63 57.05
CA LEU A 233 11.54 -3.89 57.22
C LEU A 233 10.68 -5.09 56.80
N ALA A 234 11.31 -6.03 56.11
CA ALA A 234 10.72 -7.29 55.69
C ALA A 234 11.14 -8.44 56.61
N TYR A 235 10.33 -9.49 56.68
CA TYR A 235 10.70 -10.73 57.38
C TYR A 235 10.45 -11.99 56.55
N VAL A 236 11.29 -13.00 56.76
CA VAL A 236 11.10 -14.36 56.24
C VAL A 236 11.05 -15.30 57.44
N ARG A 237 10.09 -16.22 57.47
CA ARG A 237 10.02 -17.26 58.50
C ARG A 237 10.64 -18.55 57.98
N GLU A 238 11.75 -18.98 58.58
CA GLU A 238 12.43 -20.24 58.30
C GLU A 238 12.28 -21.13 59.54
N GLY A 239 11.29 -22.04 59.50
CA GLY A 239 10.92 -22.89 60.64
C GLY A 239 10.45 -22.08 61.87
N ASN A 240 11.24 -22.12 62.94
CA ASN A 240 11.00 -21.38 64.19
C ASN A 240 11.78 -20.05 64.27
N VAL A 241 12.50 -19.66 63.20
CA VAL A 241 13.30 -18.43 63.17
C VAL A 241 12.68 -17.39 62.25
N PHE A 242 12.55 -16.17 62.74
CA PHE A 242 12.14 -15.00 61.95
C PHE A 242 13.40 -14.22 61.52
N LYS A 243 13.68 -14.22 60.22
CA LYS A 243 14.81 -13.51 59.63
C LYS A 243 14.36 -12.12 59.14
N VAL A 244 14.80 -11.07 59.81
CA VAL A 244 14.45 -9.66 59.52
C VAL A 244 15.53 -9.02 58.65
N MET A 245 15.11 -8.29 57.64
CA MET A 245 15.97 -7.57 56.68
C MET A 245 15.29 -6.28 56.22
N THR A 246 15.99 -5.41 55.48
CA THR A 246 15.35 -4.24 54.86
C THR A 246 14.46 -4.67 53.69
N SER A 247 13.43 -3.89 53.32
CA SER A 247 12.67 -4.18 52.09
C SER A 247 13.55 -4.21 50.84
N GLN A 248 14.67 -3.47 50.81
CA GLN A 248 15.65 -3.51 49.71
C GLN A 248 16.42 -4.83 49.66
N ASP A 249 16.86 -5.37 50.80
CA ASP A 249 17.50 -6.68 50.86
C ASP A 249 16.52 -7.81 50.51
N TYR A 250 15.25 -7.68 50.91
CA TYR A 250 14.19 -8.61 50.51
C TYR A 250 13.92 -8.55 49.01
N GLU A 251 13.79 -7.36 48.41
CA GLU A 251 13.61 -7.18 46.96
C GLU A 251 14.80 -7.77 46.17
N ARG A 252 16.04 -7.63 46.70
CA ARG A 252 17.24 -8.25 46.13
C ARG A 252 17.27 -9.78 46.22
N LEU A 253 16.73 -10.37 47.29
CA LEU A 253 16.75 -11.83 47.51
C LEU A 253 15.56 -12.56 46.86
N PHE A 254 14.40 -11.91 46.74
CA PHE A 254 13.14 -12.53 46.32
C PHE A 254 12.51 -11.88 45.07
N GLY A 255 13.10 -10.82 44.51
CA GLY A 255 12.67 -10.19 43.27
C GLY A 255 11.34 -9.41 43.35
N LYS A 256 10.81 -9.18 44.55
CA LYS A 256 9.54 -8.49 44.81
C LYS A 256 9.57 -7.75 46.14
N ARG A 257 8.70 -6.77 46.34
CA ARG A 257 8.56 -6.08 47.63
C ARG A 257 7.74 -6.90 48.60
N PHE A 258 8.02 -6.74 49.90
CA PHE A 258 7.41 -7.55 50.95
C PHE A 258 5.90 -7.29 51.13
N TYR A 259 5.46 -6.06 50.85
CA TYR A 259 4.09 -5.60 51.08
C TYR A 259 3.13 -5.81 49.90
N ASP A 260 3.61 -6.33 48.76
CA ASP A 260 2.80 -6.59 47.57
C ASP A 260 1.90 -7.83 47.76
N THR A 261 0.80 -7.67 48.51
CA THR A 261 -0.23 -8.71 48.66
C THR A 261 -1.09 -8.80 47.40
N THR A 262 -0.78 -9.76 46.54
CA THR A 262 -1.60 -10.08 45.37
C THR A 262 -2.80 -10.96 45.72
N ARG A 263 -3.92 -10.72 45.04
CA ARG A 263 -5.17 -11.47 45.11
C ARG A 263 -5.51 -11.97 43.71
N VAL A 264 -6.31 -13.03 43.64
CA VAL A 264 -6.82 -13.60 42.38
C VAL A 264 -8.33 -13.36 42.32
N GLU A 265 -8.82 -12.79 41.22
CA GLU A 265 -10.26 -12.70 40.92
C GLU A 265 -10.58 -13.10 39.48
N PHE A 266 -11.78 -13.67 39.29
CA PHE A 266 -12.34 -14.04 38.00
C PHE A 266 -13.46 -13.06 37.64
N VAL A 267 -13.43 -12.52 36.43
CA VAL A 267 -14.43 -11.58 35.91
C VAL A 267 -14.94 -12.09 34.56
N ARG A 268 -16.23 -12.41 34.48
CA ARG A 268 -16.89 -12.81 33.22
C ARG A 268 -17.51 -11.59 32.54
N LEU A 269 -17.34 -11.48 31.22
CA LEU A 269 -17.92 -10.42 30.41
C LEU A 269 -19.16 -10.93 29.65
N ASN A 270 -20.16 -10.08 29.50
CA ASN A 270 -21.45 -10.42 28.90
C ASN A 270 -21.56 -9.94 27.44
N PHE A 271 -20.98 -8.78 27.13
CA PHE A 271 -21.11 -8.10 25.84
C PHE A 271 -19.74 -7.82 25.22
N ALA A 272 -18.78 -7.34 26.02
CA ALA A 272 -17.42 -7.07 25.55
C ALA A 272 -16.61 -8.39 25.41
N ARG A 273 -15.69 -8.44 24.43
CA ARG A 273 -14.79 -9.59 24.25
C ARG A 273 -13.60 -9.51 25.19
N ALA A 274 -13.29 -10.61 25.90
CA ALA A 274 -12.18 -10.67 26.85
C ALA A 274 -10.83 -10.27 26.23
N THR A 275 -10.54 -10.71 25.01
CA THR A 275 -9.30 -10.37 24.27
C THR A 275 -9.23 -8.93 23.77
N ALA A 276 -10.36 -8.21 23.77
CA ALA A 276 -10.39 -6.77 23.51
C ALA A 276 -10.15 -5.99 24.80
N VAL A 277 -10.88 -6.34 25.86
CA VAL A 277 -10.76 -5.72 27.18
C VAL A 277 -9.34 -5.89 27.74
N GLU A 278 -8.74 -7.08 27.60
CA GLU A 278 -7.35 -7.36 28.00
C GLU A 278 -6.34 -6.34 27.46
N LYS A 279 -6.48 -5.91 26.21
CA LYS A 279 -5.56 -4.94 25.58
C LYS A 279 -5.69 -3.55 26.22
N ILE A 280 -6.89 -3.20 26.69
CA ILE A 280 -7.19 -1.93 27.35
C ILE A 280 -6.72 -1.94 28.81
N ILE A 281 -6.89 -3.06 29.53
CA ILE A 281 -6.51 -3.19 30.94
C ILE A 281 -5.05 -3.64 31.16
N THR A 282 -4.40 -4.21 30.15
CA THR A 282 -2.99 -4.66 30.21
C THR A 282 -2.01 -3.59 30.69
N PRO A 283 -2.09 -2.32 30.23
CA PRO A 283 -1.22 -1.24 30.71
C PRO A 283 -1.49 -0.83 32.17
N LEU A 284 -2.63 -1.21 32.73
CA LEU A 284 -3.04 -0.86 34.09
C LEU A 284 -2.56 -1.88 35.14
N ARG A 285 -1.94 -3.01 34.75
CA ARG A 285 -1.41 -4.01 35.69
C ARG A 285 -0.30 -3.43 36.58
N SER A 286 -0.20 -3.88 37.83
CA SER A 286 0.99 -3.62 38.65
C SER A 286 2.20 -4.40 38.14
N LYS A 287 3.41 -4.08 38.63
CA LYS A 287 4.66 -4.81 38.30
C LYS A 287 4.60 -6.31 38.64
N VAL A 288 3.80 -6.69 39.63
CA VAL A 288 3.56 -8.07 40.07
C VAL A 288 2.27 -8.67 39.49
N GLY A 289 1.58 -7.94 38.62
CA GLY A 289 0.25 -8.27 38.10
C GLY A 289 0.29 -9.17 36.87
N MET A 290 -0.58 -10.18 36.84
CA MET A 290 -0.82 -11.07 35.70
C MET A 290 -2.29 -11.04 35.32
N ILE A 291 -2.56 -10.85 34.04
CA ILE A 291 -3.91 -10.90 33.44
C ILE A 291 -3.89 -12.04 32.44
N VAL A 292 -4.91 -12.89 32.46
CA VAL A 292 -5.08 -14.01 31.52
C VAL A 292 -6.52 -14.04 31.03
N THR A 293 -6.72 -14.06 29.72
CA THR A 293 -8.04 -14.27 29.11
C THR A 293 -8.32 -15.75 28.87
N ASP A 294 -9.55 -16.18 29.14
CA ASP A 294 -10.16 -17.33 28.46
C ASP A 294 -11.18 -16.81 27.44
N SER A 295 -10.87 -17.00 26.16
CA SER A 295 -11.73 -16.61 25.05
C SER A 295 -12.92 -17.55 24.85
N GLY A 296 -12.86 -18.79 25.35
CA GLY A 296 -13.96 -19.76 25.25
C GLY A 296 -15.09 -19.47 26.23
N THR A 297 -14.77 -19.06 27.46
CA THR A 297 -15.76 -18.66 28.49
C THR A 297 -15.99 -17.14 28.56
N ASN A 298 -15.34 -16.36 27.68
CA ASN A 298 -15.33 -14.89 27.67
C ASN A 298 -15.04 -14.28 29.05
N SER A 299 -14.00 -14.80 29.71
CA SER A 299 -13.65 -14.46 31.10
C SER A 299 -12.20 -13.99 31.24
N LEU A 300 -11.96 -13.16 32.24
CA LEU A 300 -10.68 -12.59 32.64
C LEU A 300 -10.29 -13.11 34.01
N LEU A 301 -9.08 -13.68 34.11
CA LEU A 301 -8.40 -13.97 35.36
C LEU A 301 -7.46 -12.81 35.67
N LEU A 302 -7.71 -12.13 36.79
CA LEU A 302 -6.96 -10.99 37.30
C LEU A 302 -6.16 -11.43 38.53
N ILE A 303 -4.84 -11.31 38.46
CA ILE A 303 -3.92 -11.55 39.58
C ILE A 303 -3.17 -10.24 39.82
N ASP A 304 -3.52 -9.49 40.85
CA ASP A 304 -2.90 -8.18 41.12
C ASP A 304 -3.12 -7.74 42.58
N THR A 305 -2.63 -6.57 42.98
CA THR A 305 -2.90 -5.96 44.28
C THR A 305 -4.41 -5.68 44.45
N VAL A 306 -4.89 -5.71 45.69
CA VAL A 306 -6.33 -5.55 46.00
C VAL A 306 -6.89 -4.22 45.47
N GLU A 307 -6.11 -3.15 45.55
CA GLU A 307 -6.47 -1.83 45.02
C GLU A 307 -6.60 -1.84 43.49
N ASN A 308 -5.62 -2.42 42.79
CA ASN A 308 -5.62 -2.42 41.32
C ASN A 308 -6.71 -3.30 40.72
N ILE A 309 -7.03 -4.43 41.37
CA ILE A 309 -8.21 -5.25 40.99
C ILE A 309 -9.50 -4.43 41.11
N GLY A 310 -9.64 -3.59 42.14
CA GLY A 310 -10.77 -2.68 42.29
C GLY A 310 -10.90 -1.70 41.12
N LEU A 311 -9.79 -1.06 40.73
CA LEU A 311 -9.74 -0.15 39.57
C LEU A 311 -10.10 -0.86 38.26
N ILE A 312 -9.48 -2.01 38.00
CA ILE A 312 -9.71 -2.81 36.79
C ILE A 312 -11.18 -3.27 36.72
N LYS A 313 -11.78 -3.71 37.83
CA LYS A 313 -13.20 -4.14 37.86
C LYS A 313 -14.16 -2.99 37.57
N ASN A 314 -13.93 -1.82 38.16
CA ASN A 314 -14.75 -0.63 37.88
C ASN A 314 -14.66 -0.23 36.39
N LEU A 315 -13.45 -0.27 35.81
CA LEU A 315 -13.25 -0.03 34.38
C LEU A 315 -13.96 -1.08 33.53
N ILE A 316 -13.83 -2.37 33.83
CA ILE A 316 -14.55 -3.46 33.14
C ILE A 316 -16.07 -3.22 33.16
N SER A 317 -16.64 -2.85 34.33
CA SER A 317 -18.07 -2.55 34.45
C SER A 317 -18.52 -1.35 33.61
N SER A 318 -17.62 -0.40 33.32
CA SER A 318 -17.90 0.72 32.40
C SER A 318 -17.71 0.38 30.92
N LEU A 319 -17.06 -0.75 30.60
CA LEU A 319 -16.79 -1.21 29.23
C LEU A 319 -17.77 -2.32 28.77
N ASP A 320 -18.29 -3.14 29.68
CA ASP A 320 -19.24 -4.22 29.40
C ASP A 320 -20.68 -3.69 29.27
N ILE A 321 -20.89 -2.77 28.33
CA ILE A 321 -22.18 -2.17 27.98
C ILE A 321 -22.84 -3.01 26.87
N PRO A 322 -24.17 -3.23 26.89
CA PRO A 322 -24.88 -3.93 25.80
C PRO A 322 -24.65 -3.28 24.44
N THR A 323 -24.36 -4.13 23.45
CA THR A 323 -24.26 -3.76 22.03
C THR A 323 -25.60 -3.91 21.32
N GLU A 324 -25.80 -3.14 20.26
CA GLU A 324 -26.94 -3.24 19.35
C GLU A 324 -26.47 -3.71 17.97
N THR A 325 -27.18 -4.68 17.40
CA THR A 325 -26.98 -5.11 16.00
C THR A 325 -28.00 -4.40 15.11
N LYS A 326 -27.53 -3.71 14.06
CA LYS A 326 -28.36 -3.06 13.05
C LYS A 326 -27.96 -3.52 11.66
N ILE A 327 -28.96 -3.91 10.87
CA ILE A 327 -28.81 -4.27 9.46
C ILE A 327 -29.08 -3.04 8.62
N PHE A 328 -28.13 -2.71 7.74
CA PHE A 328 -28.26 -1.69 6.72
C PHE A 328 -28.35 -2.37 5.35
N ARG A 329 -29.37 -2.01 4.58
CA ARG A 329 -29.46 -2.33 3.16
C ARG A 329 -28.80 -1.19 2.40
N LEU A 330 -27.93 -1.52 1.45
CA LEU A 330 -27.34 -0.56 0.52
C LEU A 330 -28.07 -0.66 -0.83
N ASP A 331 -28.45 0.47 -1.39
CA ASP A 331 -29.17 0.53 -2.67
C ASP A 331 -28.24 0.90 -3.84
N TYR A 332 -27.11 1.58 -3.58
CA TYR A 332 -26.17 2.06 -4.61
C TYR A 332 -24.71 1.64 -4.39
N SER A 333 -24.27 1.55 -3.13
CA SER A 333 -22.90 1.20 -2.75
C SER A 333 -22.70 -0.31 -2.57
N GLN A 334 -21.52 -0.80 -2.95
CA GLN A 334 -21.14 -2.19 -2.68
C GLN A 334 -20.78 -2.36 -1.19
N PRO A 335 -21.28 -3.40 -0.50
CA PRO A 335 -20.98 -3.63 0.92
C PRO A 335 -19.48 -3.63 1.23
N LYS A 336 -18.67 -4.25 0.35
CA LYS A 336 -17.21 -4.32 0.47
C LYS A 336 -16.54 -2.95 0.62
N ASP A 337 -16.88 -2.02 -0.26
CA ASP A 337 -16.31 -0.66 -0.29
C ASP A 337 -16.71 0.17 0.95
N VAL A 338 -17.87 -0.16 1.55
CA VAL A 338 -18.36 0.46 2.80
C VAL A 338 -17.69 -0.16 4.03
N VAL A 339 -17.55 -1.49 4.09
CA VAL A 339 -16.87 -2.20 5.20
C VAL A 339 -15.45 -1.69 5.38
N GLU A 340 -14.68 -1.51 4.29
CA GLU A 340 -13.30 -1.02 4.37
C GLU A 340 -13.20 0.38 5.01
N LYS A 341 -14.18 1.25 4.76
CA LYS A 341 -14.27 2.57 5.41
C LYS A 341 -14.72 2.48 6.86
N LEU A 342 -15.63 1.55 7.20
CA LEU A 342 -16.18 1.39 8.55
C LEU A 342 -15.23 0.72 9.54
N LYS A 343 -14.27 -0.11 9.09
CA LYS A 343 -13.28 -0.78 9.97
C LYS A 343 -12.54 0.16 10.95
N ASN A 344 -12.34 1.42 10.56
CA ASN A 344 -11.66 2.44 11.38
C ASN A 344 -12.62 3.24 12.28
N VAL A 345 -13.93 3.14 12.05
CA VAL A 345 -14.98 3.86 12.78
C VAL A 345 -15.56 3.00 13.91
N VAL A 346 -15.67 1.69 13.68
CA VAL A 346 -16.22 0.69 14.60
C VAL A 346 -15.40 0.59 15.90
N SER A 347 -16.06 0.42 17.05
CA SER A 347 -15.38 0.40 18.35
C SER A 347 -14.38 -0.76 18.46
N PRO A 348 -13.07 -0.50 18.70
CA PRO A 348 -12.04 -1.53 18.69
C PRO A 348 -12.34 -2.70 19.63
N GLY A 349 -12.50 -3.90 19.05
CA GLY A 349 -12.62 -5.15 19.79
C GLY A 349 -13.98 -5.44 20.42
N THR A 350 -14.89 -4.47 20.56
CA THR A 350 -16.31 -4.74 20.87
C THR A 350 -17.15 -4.76 19.61
N GLY A 351 -16.95 -3.81 18.70
CA GLY A 351 -17.71 -3.72 17.47
C GLY A 351 -17.30 -4.80 16.45
N ASP A 352 -18.27 -5.19 15.62
CA ASP A 352 -18.13 -6.13 14.51
C ASP A 352 -18.92 -5.64 13.30
N VAL A 353 -18.40 -5.89 12.09
CA VAL A 353 -19.06 -5.55 10.83
C VAL A 353 -18.93 -6.70 9.85
N GLN A 354 -20.08 -7.24 9.48
CA GLN A 354 -20.22 -8.31 8.51
C GLN A 354 -20.95 -7.79 7.26
N MET A 355 -20.72 -8.42 6.11
CA MET A 355 -21.38 -8.08 4.86
C MET A 355 -21.95 -9.33 4.20
N ASP A 356 -23.15 -9.19 3.62
CA ASP A 356 -23.70 -10.15 2.66
C ASP A 356 -23.68 -9.49 1.27
N GLU A 357 -22.65 -9.82 0.49
CA GLU A 357 -22.47 -9.34 -0.89
C GLU A 357 -23.66 -9.74 -1.79
N ARG A 358 -24.34 -10.85 -1.50
CA ARG A 358 -25.46 -11.35 -2.32
C ARG A 358 -26.77 -10.60 -2.06
N SER A 359 -26.99 -10.11 -0.84
CA SER A 359 -28.20 -9.33 -0.50
C SER A 359 -27.99 -7.82 -0.44
N GLY A 360 -26.76 -7.34 -0.62
CA GLY A 360 -26.42 -5.91 -0.53
C GLY A 360 -26.53 -5.38 0.91
N GLN A 361 -26.31 -6.24 1.91
CA GLN A 361 -26.53 -5.90 3.31
C GLN A 361 -25.23 -5.80 4.10
N LEU A 362 -25.23 -4.86 5.04
CA LEU A 362 -24.16 -4.59 6.00
C LEU A 362 -24.74 -4.78 7.41
N ILE A 363 -24.21 -5.75 8.15
CA ILE A 363 -24.64 -6.07 9.51
C ILE A 363 -23.60 -5.49 10.46
N VAL A 364 -23.98 -4.47 11.22
CA VAL A 364 -23.09 -3.78 12.17
C VAL A 364 -23.56 -4.11 13.58
N THR A 365 -22.65 -4.56 14.44
CA THR A 365 -22.88 -4.70 15.88
C THR A 365 -21.90 -3.78 16.61
N ASP A 366 -22.42 -2.83 17.38
CA ASP A 366 -21.60 -1.85 18.12
C ASP A 366 -22.42 -1.23 19.27
N PHE A 367 -21.85 -0.30 20.04
CA PHE A 367 -22.59 0.42 21.08
C PHE A 367 -23.72 1.28 20.47
N PRO A 368 -24.88 1.47 21.16
CA PRO A 368 -26.03 2.21 20.63
C PRO A 368 -25.73 3.63 20.12
N ALA A 369 -24.80 4.33 20.78
CA ALA A 369 -24.34 5.65 20.35
C ALA A 369 -23.55 5.58 19.02
N LYS A 370 -22.72 4.55 18.86
CA LYS A 370 -21.89 4.35 17.67
C LYS A 370 -22.71 3.85 16.48
N ILE A 371 -23.72 3.01 16.71
CA ILE A 371 -24.71 2.62 15.68
C ILE A 371 -25.43 3.83 15.08
N LYS A 372 -25.72 4.88 15.86
CA LYS A 372 -26.30 6.13 15.33
C LYS A 372 -25.32 6.87 14.42
N GLU A 373 -24.08 7.06 14.85
CA GLU A 373 -23.01 7.67 14.03
C GLU A 373 -22.79 6.89 12.73
N ILE A 374 -22.60 5.57 12.81
CA ILE A 374 -22.44 4.67 11.67
C ILE A 374 -23.66 4.76 10.74
N SER A 375 -24.89 4.87 11.27
CA SER A 375 -26.08 5.01 10.41
C SER A 375 -26.09 6.30 9.59
N SER A 376 -25.63 7.42 10.16
CA SER A 376 -25.48 8.67 9.40
C SER A 376 -24.35 8.60 8.38
N LEU A 377 -23.26 7.90 8.71
CA LEU A 377 -22.13 7.70 7.80
C LEU A 377 -22.53 6.80 6.61
N VAL A 378 -23.20 5.67 6.86
CA VAL A 378 -23.71 4.77 5.81
C VAL A 378 -24.68 5.51 4.88
N ALA A 379 -25.64 6.26 5.43
CA ALA A 379 -26.55 7.09 4.62
C ALA A 379 -25.84 8.19 3.82
N SER A 380 -24.69 8.69 4.30
CA SER A 380 -23.88 9.67 3.57
C SER A 380 -23.03 9.04 2.45
N LEU A 381 -22.69 7.76 2.58
CA LEU A 381 -21.91 6.98 1.61
C LEU A 381 -22.79 6.37 0.51
N ASP A 382 -23.98 5.89 0.87
CA ASP A 382 -24.91 5.23 -0.05
C ASP A 382 -25.73 6.23 -0.89
N ARG A 383 -25.02 7.02 -1.69
CA ARG A 383 -25.61 7.97 -2.64
C ARG A 383 -25.72 7.35 -4.02
N ARG A 384 -26.75 7.74 -4.77
CA ARG A 384 -26.87 7.42 -6.20
C ARG A 384 -25.63 7.93 -6.95
N PRO A 385 -24.86 7.08 -7.65
CA PRO A 385 -23.71 7.53 -8.42
C PRO A 385 -24.17 8.43 -9.57
N LYS A 386 -23.33 9.42 -9.91
CA LYS A 386 -23.53 10.22 -11.11
C LYS A 386 -23.10 9.40 -12.34
N GLU A 387 -23.79 9.60 -13.45
CA GLU A 387 -23.48 8.98 -14.74
C GLU A 387 -23.04 10.04 -15.75
N VAL A 388 -22.14 9.66 -16.66
CA VAL A 388 -21.71 10.54 -17.76
C VAL A 388 -21.72 9.77 -19.08
N LEU A 389 -22.33 10.38 -20.09
CA LEU A 389 -22.22 9.98 -21.50
C LEU A 389 -21.04 10.73 -22.11
N ILE A 390 -20.10 9.99 -22.68
CA ILE A 390 -18.88 10.52 -23.28
C ILE A 390 -18.96 10.27 -24.78
N GLU A 391 -19.06 11.34 -25.56
CA GLU A 391 -18.97 11.31 -27.02
C GLU A 391 -17.57 11.67 -27.45
N ALA A 392 -16.90 10.75 -28.15
CA ALA A 392 -15.62 11.00 -28.79
C ALA A 392 -15.82 11.19 -30.29
N LYS A 393 -15.06 12.10 -30.91
CA LYS A 393 -14.97 12.25 -32.38
C LYS A 393 -13.51 12.28 -32.77
N ILE A 394 -13.12 11.37 -33.66
CA ILE A 394 -11.73 11.20 -34.06
C ILE A 394 -11.61 11.68 -35.50
N MET A 395 -10.85 12.75 -35.70
CA MET A 395 -10.65 13.37 -37.01
C MET A 395 -9.19 13.29 -37.43
N GLN A 396 -8.99 13.01 -38.71
CA GLN A 396 -7.71 13.13 -39.38
C GLN A 396 -7.70 14.43 -40.18
N ILE A 397 -6.63 15.20 -40.08
CA ILE A 397 -6.45 16.50 -40.74
C ILE A 397 -5.21 16.39 -41.62
N MET A 398 -5.37 16.43 -42.95
CA MET A 398 -4.24 16.58 -43.87
C MET A 398 -3.96 18.07 -44.08
N LEU A 399 -2.81 18.54 -43.61
CA LEU A 399 -2.45 19.95 -43.60
C LEU A 399 -2.02 20.44 -44.99
N ASN A 400 -2.36 21.69 -45.30
CA ASN A 400 -1.90 22.36 -46.52
C ASN A 400 -0.47 22.92 -46.35
N ASP A 401 0.24 23.15 -47.47
CA ASP A 401 1.64 23.65 -47.53
C ASP A 401 1.87 25.03 -46.86
N GLU A 402 0.83 25.70 -46.38
CA GLU A 402 0.90 26.96 -45.62
C GLU A 402 1.10 26.72 -44.11
N PHE A 403 0.69 25.56 -43.59
CA PHE A 403 0.69 25.21 -42.15
C PHE A 403 1.81 24.23 -41.76
N ASN A 404 3.01 24.46 -42.30
CA ASN A 404 4.16 23.54 -42.21
C ASN A 404 4.69 23.23 -40.80
N MET A 405 4.25 23.98 -39.77
CA MET A 405 4.65 23.80 -38.36
C MET A 405 3.62 23.02 -37.52
N GLY A 406 2.59 22.44 -38.13
CA GLY A 406 1.49 21.74 -37.44
C GLY A 406 0.30 22.66 -37.15
N VAL A 407 -0.80 22.10 -36.64
CA VAL A 407 -1.97 22.90 -36.26
C VAL A 407 -1.64 23.74 -35.02
N ASN A 408 -1.64 25.07 -35.17
CA ASN A 408 -1.62 25.97 -34.01
C ASN A 408 -3.03 26.06 -33.40
N TRP A 409 -3.32 25.14 -32.49
CA TRP A 409 -4.61 25.06 -31.81
C TRP A 409 -5.00 26.37 -31.11
N GLU A 410 -4.05 27.11 -30.52
CA GLU A 410 -4.31 28.43 -29.93
C GLU A 410 -4.87 29.43 -30.96
N TYR A 411 -4.29 29.49 -32.17
CA TYR A 411 -4.77 30.36 -33.25
C TYR A 411 -6.15 29.95 -33.77
N ILE A 412 -6.47 28.66 -33.76
CA ILE A 412 -7.82 28.17 -34.06
C ILE A 412 -8.78 28.61 -32.95
N PHE A 413 -8.41 28.45 -31.69
CA PHE A 413 -9.24 28.85 -30.55
C PHE A 413 -9.49 30.36 -30.53
N ASP A 414 -8.48 31.19 -30.80
CA ASP A 414 -8.62 32.64 -30.96
C ASP A 414 -9.57 33.03 -32.11
N LYS A 415 -9.44 32.39 -33.28
CA LYS A 415 -10.37 32.63 -34.40
C LYS A 415 -11.80 32.16 -34.14
N VAL A 416 -11.98 31.09 -33.36
CA VAL A 416 -13.31 30.63 -32.93
C VAL A 416 -13.87 31.54 -31.82
N ASN A 417 -13.03 32.14 -30.98
CA ASN A 417 -13.41 33.10 -29.94
C ASN A 417 -13.87 34.47 -30.48
N ASP A 418 -13.55 34.82 -31.72
CA ASP A 418 -14.00 36.06 -32.38
C ASP A 418 -15.45 35.94 -32.93
N TYR A 419 -16.00 34.72 -32.97
CA TYR A 419 -17.45 34.52 -33.06
C TYR A 419 -18.07 34.72 -31.67
N SER A 420 -18.95 35.70 -31.54
CA SER A 420 -19.53 36.14 -30.26
C SER A 420 -20.51 35.13 -29.64
N ILE A 421 -19.98 34.18 -28.87
CA ILE A 421 -20.77 33.22 -28.08
C ILE A 421 -20.93 33.72 -26.63
N ALA A 422 -22.16 33.72 -26.13
CA ALA A 422 -22.47 34.12 -24.76
C ALA A 422 -22.09 33.01 -23.75
N GLY A 423 -21.35 33.35 -22.69
CA GLY A 423 -20.91 32.37 -21.66
C GLY A 423 -19.38 32.27 -21.46
N LYS A 424 -18.62 33.26 -21.94
CA LYS A 424 -17.14 33.29 -21.91
C LYS A 424 -16.54 33.09 -20.51
N VAL A 425 -15.68 32.09 -20.37
CA VAL A 425 -14.65 32.00 -19.31
C VAL A 425 -13.30 32.13 -20.00
N SER A 426 -12.54 33.18 -19.69
CA SER A 426 -11.26 33.49 -20.32
C SER A 426 -10.12 33.15 -19.36
N GLY A 427 -9.28 32.18 -19.72
CA GLY A 427 -8.07 31.82 -18.98
C GLY A 427 -6.87 31.77 -19.93
N ASN A 428 -5.77 32.42 -19.56
CA ASN A 428 -4.52 32.37 -20.33
C ASN A 428 -3.79 31.06 -20.00
N LEU A 429 -3.65 30.15 -20.96
CA LEU A 429 -2.98 28.87 -20.76
C LEU A 429 -1.61 28.85 -21.45
N SER A 430 -0.57 29.18 -20.69
CA SER A 430 0.82 29.17 -21.18
C SER A 430 1.25 27.78 -21.66
N ALA A 431 1.71 27.69 -22.91
CA ALA A 431 2.18 26.42 -23.49
C ALA A 431 3.42 25.86 -22.76
N LEU A 432 3.35 24.58 -22.38
CA LEU A 432 4.47 23.82 -21.81
C LEU A 432 5.42 23.36 -22.93
N ASN A 433 6.61 23.96 -23.00
CA ASN A 433 7.62 23.62 -24.00
C ASN A 433 8.50 22.46 -23.49
N VAL A 434 8.16 21.22 -23.85
CA VAL A 434 8.82 20.01 -23.33
C VAL A 434 10.01 19.61 -24.22
N GLY A 435 11.17 20.18 -23.92
CA GLY A 435 12.46 19.77 -24.47
C GLY A 435 12.82 20.34 -25.85
N ALA A 436 14.08 20.14 -26.26
CA ALA A 436 14.67 20.75 -27.45
C ALA A 436 14.20 20.15 -28.80
N SER A 437 13.26 19.20 -28.79
CA SER A 437 12.83 18.43 -29.97
C SER A 437 11.56 18.97 -30.64
N GLY A 438 11.08 20.16 -30.27
CA GLY A 438 10.03 20.88 -31.01
C GLY A 438 8.60 20.35 -30.85
N VAL A 439 8.35 19.39 -29.95
CA VAL A 439 7.01 18.88 -29.66
C VAL A 439 6.24 19.93 -28.85
N ARG A 440 5.24 20.56 -29.48
CA ARG A 440 4.33 21.52 -28.84
C ARG A 440 3.03 20.82 -28.44
N LEU A 441 2.85 20.56 -27.15
CA LEU A 441 1.57 20.14 -26.58
C LEU A 441 0.72 21.39 -26.28
N SER A 442 -0.42 21.50 -26.95
CA SER A 442 -1.45 22.51 -26.66
C SER A 442 -2.69 21.79 -26.15
N VAL A 443 -3.22 22.27 -25.03
CA VAL A 443 -4.47 21.80 -24.41
C VAL A 443 -5.34 23.03 -24.22
N GLY A 444 -6.59 23.00 -24.68
CA GLY A 444 -7.50 24.14 -24.58
C GLY A 444 -8.95 23.69 -24.40
N THR A 445 -9.74 24.55 -23.78
CA THR A 445 -11.18 24.32 -23.52
C THR A 445 -12.01 25.21 -24.43
N LEU A 446 -12.83 24.59 -25.30
CA LEU A 446 -13.70 25.30 -26.23
C LEU A 446 -15.14 25.29 -25.72
N ALA A 447 -15.61 26.42 -25.20
CA ALA A 447 -17.02 26.67 -24.89
C ALA A 447 -17.83 26.90 -26.20
N VAL A 448 -17.89 25.88 -27.04
CA VAL A 448 -18.51 25.92 -28.36
C VAL A 448 -19.71 24.99 -28.39
N ASP A 449 -20.92 25.55 -28.40
CA ASP A 449 -22.18 24.79 -28.50
C ASP A 449 -22.31 23.98 -29.80
N ASN A 450 -21.56 24.34 -30.85
CA ASN A 450 -21.66 23.75 -32.18
C ASN A 450 -20.30 23.29 -32.73
N PHE A 451 -20.03 21.98 -32.64
CA PHE A 451 -18.89 21.30 -33.27
C PHE A 451 -18.70 21.64 -34.77
N THR A 452 -19.76 22.06 -35.46
CA THR A 452 -19.71 22.50 -36.87
C THR A 452 -18.82 23.72 -37.09
N THR A 453 -18.82 24.72 -36.19
CA THR A 453 -18.00 25.93 -36.41
C THR A 453 -16.51 25.61 -36.32
N LEU A 454 -16.12 24.71 -35.41
CA LEU A 454 -14.76 24.20 -35.31
C LEU A 454 -14.38 23.36 -36.54
N TYR A 455 -15.30 22.54 -37.04
CA TYR A 455 -15.10 21.77 -38.27
C TYR A 455 -14.85 22.67 -39.49
N ASP A 456 -15.65 23.73 -39.66
CA ASP A 456 -15.51 24.70 -40.76
C ASP A 456 -14.18 25.47 -40.69
N VAL A 457 -13.73 25.85 -39.48
CA VAL A 457 -12.41 26.47 -39.29
C VAL A 457 -11.28 25.48 -39.59
N LEU A 458 -11.41 24.20 -39.19
CA LEU A 458 -10.41 23.17 -39.50
C LEU A 458 -10.33 22.89 -41.01
N GLN A 459 -11.43 22.98 -41.77
CA GLN A 459 -11.41 22.89 -43.23
C GLN A 459 -10.57 24.01 -43.90
N SER A 460 -10.43 25.18 -43.25
CA SER A 460 -9.56 26.25 -43.77
C SER A 460 -8.06 25.96 -43.61
N VAL A 461 -7.69 25.08 -42.67
CA VAL A 461 -6.30 24.69 -42.36
C VAL A 461 -5.86 23.48 -43.19
N GLY A 462 -6.79 22.59 -43.53
CA GLY A 462 -6.49 21.37 -44.28
C GLY A 462 -7.72 20.53 -44.63
N LYS A 463 -7.50 19.43 -45.34
CA LYS A 463 -8.57 18.46 -45.65
C LYS A 463 -8.87 17.63 -44.41
N THR A 464 -10.05 17.82 -43.83
CA THR A 464 -10.53 17.10 -42.65
C THR A 464 -11.31 15.83 -43.03
N ASN A 465 -11.07 14.73 -42.34
CA ASN A 465 -11.84 13.48 -42.46
C ASN A 465 -12.26 12.97 -41.08
N LEU A 466 -13.55 12.70 -40.87
CA LEU A 466 -14.06 12.10 -39.63
C LEU A 466 -13.91 10.57 -39.72
N ILE A 467 -13.02 10.01 -38.90
CA ILE A 467 -12.73 8.58 -38.89
C ILE A 467 -13.79 7.81 -38.10
N SER A 468 -14.24 8.34 -36.96
CA SER A 468 -15.27 7.72 -36.14
C SER A 468 -15.85 8.66 -35.08
N SER A 469 -17.01 8.28 -34.52
CA SER A 469 -17.70 9.00 -33.44
C SER A 469 -18.22 8.07 -32.31
N PRO A 470 -17.36 7.28 -31.64
CA PRO A 470 -17.79 6.35 -30.61
C PRO A 470 -18.38 7.09 -29.39
N LYS A 471 -19.45 6.52 -28.82
CA LYS A 471 -20.11 7.02 -27.61
C LYS A 471 -20.17 5.93 -26.55
N ILE A 472 -19.87 6.27 -25.30
CA ILE A 472 -19.92 5.35 -24.17
C ILE A 472 -20.46 6.06 -22.93
N ALA A 473 -21.33 5.39 -22.16
CA ALA A 473 -21.82 5.87 -20.88
C ALA A 473 -21.20 5.06 -19.74
N THR A 474 -20.91 5.71 -18.61
CA THR A 474 -20.41 5.03 -17.41
C THR A 474 -20.78 5.79 -16.14
N ILE A 475 -20.76 5.07 -15.02
CA ILE A 475 -20.90 5.66 -13.68
C ILE A 475 -19.57 6.25 -13.22
N GLU A 476 -19.66 7.16 -12.26
CA GLU A 476 -18.51 7.77 -11.60
C GLU A 476 -17.51 6.73 -11.07
N ASN A 477 -16.22 6.99 -11.28
CA ASN A 477 -15.08 6.20 -10.80
C ASN A 477 -15.05 4.74 -11.32
N LYS A 478 -15.76 4.42 -12.41
CA LYS A 478 -15.61 3.14 -13.14
C LYS A 478 -15.05 3.35 -14.54
N GLU A 479 -14.05 2.55 -14.87
CA GLU A 479 -13.49 2.47 -16.22
C GLU A 479 -14.51 1.90 -17.20
N ALA A 480 -14.60 2.54 -18.36
CA ALA A 480 -15.43 2.15 -19.48
C ALA A 480 -14.55 1.97 -20.72
N LYS A 481 -14.77 0.88 -21.45
CA LYS A 481 -14.02 0.53 -22.67
C LYS A 481 -14.97 0.35 -23.84
N ILE A 482 -14.71 1.06 -24.94
CA ILE A 482 -15.33 0.80 -26.25
C ILE A 482 -14.24 0.45 -27.27
N LEU A 483 -14.56 -0.51 -28.15
CA LEU A 483 -13.71 -0.94 -29.27
C LEU A 483 -14.56 -0.92 -30.54
N VAL A 484 -14.11 -0.16 -31.54
CA VAL A 484 -14.74 -0.04 -32.86
C VAL A 484 -13.68 -0.38 -33.91
N GLY A 485 -13.76 -1.58 -34.48
CA GLY A 485 -12.70 -2.10 -35.33
C GLY A 485 -13.01 -3.49 -35.88
N ARG A 486 -11.97 -4.15 -36.39
CA ARG A 486 -12.03 -5.51 -36.93
C ARG A 486 -10.88 -6.35 -36.38
N LYS A 487 -11.07 -7.67 -36.33
CA LYS A 487 -10.02 -8.62 -35.94
C LYS A 487 -9.28 -9.09 -37.19
N GLU A 488 -8.01 -8.76 -37.29
CA GLU A 488 -7.12 -9.34 -38.28
C GLU A 488 -6.61 -10.69 -37.77
N ALA A 489 -6.51 -11.68 -38.66
CA ALA A 489 -5.95 -12.98 -38.35
C ALA A 489 -4.60 -13.15 -39.07
N TYR A 490 -3.63 -13.78 -38.41
CA TYR A 490 -2.38 -14.21 -39.05
C TYR A 490 -1.96 -15.59 -38.56
N VAL A 491 -1.29 -16.33 -39.45
CA VAL A 491 -0.88 -17.71 -39.19
C VAL A 491 0.59 -17.74 -38.76
N THR A 492 0.86 -18.43 -37.66
CA THR A 492 2.20 -18.79 -37.21
C THR A 492 2.43 -20.27 -37.43
N THR A 493 3.54 -20.61 -38.06
CA THR A 493 3.94 -21.99 -38.38
C THR A 493 5.07 -22.41 -37.45
N THR A 494 4.86 -23.47 -36.67
CA THR A 494 5.93 -24.12 -35.91
C THR A 494 6.28 -25.45 -36.57
N VAL A 495 7.52 -25.55 -37.06
CA VAL A 495 8.05 -26.79 -37.64
C VAL A 495 8.79 -27.54 -36.54
N THR A 496 8.19 -28.61 -36.04
CA THR A 496 8.87 -29.56 -35.15
C THR A 496 9.50 -30.67 -35.98
N THR A 497 10.83 -30.76 -35.92
CA THR A 497 11.61 -31.87 -36.49
C THR A 497 12.17 -32.70 -35.33
N PRO A 498 11.55 -33.86 -35.00
CA PRO A 498 12.17 -34.84 -34.12
C PRO A 498 13.45 -35.37 -34.77
N GLY A 499 14.49 -35.66 -33.97
CA GLY A 499 15.85 -35.93 -34.48
C GLY A 499 16.01 -37.06 -35.51
N THR A 500 15.02 -37.95 -35.63
CA THR A 500 14.87 -38.90 -36.74
C THR A 500 13.38 -39.13 -37.03
N GLY A 501 12.78 -38.34 -37.92
CA GLY A 501 11.35 -38.48 -38.29
C GLY A 501 10.89 -37.46 -39.34
N VAL A 502 9.67 -37.64 -39.86
CA VAL A 502 9.03 -36.68 -40.77
C VAL A 502 8.72 -35.39 -40.00
N SER A 503 9.19 -34.24 -40.51
CA SER A 503 8.87 -32.93 -39.93
C SER A 503 7.36 -32.69 -39.94
N THR A 504 6.79 -32.39 -38.78
CA THR A 504 5.41 -31.95 -38.66
C THR A 504 5.36 -30.43 -38.60
N THR A 505 4.55 -29.83 -39.47
CA THR A 505 4.23 -28.40 -39.44
C THR A 505 2.91 -28.22 -38.71
N ALA A 506 2.90 -27.50 -37.60
CA ALA A 506 1.69 -27.06 -36.93
C ALA A 506 1.42 -25.59 -37.26
N GLU A 507 0.16 -25.28 -37.56
CA GLU A 507 -0.33 -23.93 -37.82
C GLU A 507 -1.17 -23.45 -36.64
N SER A 508 -0.88 -22.24 -36.14
CA SER A 508 -1.67 -21.56 -35.11
C SER A 508 -2.12 -20.19 -35.60
N VAL A 509 -3.41 -19.90 -35.46
CA VAL A 509 -4.06 -18.67 -35.93
C VAL A 509 -4.22 -17.70 -34.77
N THR A 510 -3.49 -16.59 -34.81
CA THR A 510 -3.58 -15.51 -33.82
C THR A 510 -4.41 -14.36 -34.37
N PHE A 511 -5.25 -13.77 -33.51
CA PHE A 511 -6.07 -12.59 -33.85
C PHE A 511 -5.55 -11.34 -33.16
N ILE A 512 -5.57 -10.21 -33.87
CA ILE A 512 -5.24 -8.87 -33.33
C ILE A 512 -6.38 -7.89 -33.61
N ASP A 513 -6.76 -7.12 -32.58
CA ASP A 513 -7.80 -6.11 -32.66
C ASP A 513 -7.26 -4.81 -33.28
N VAL A 514 -7.74 -4.47 -34.47
CA VAL A 514 -7.34 -3.28 -35.24
C VAL A 514 -8.51 -2.32 -35.39
N GLY A 515 -8.32 -1.07 -34.97
CA GLY A 515 -9.33 -0.02 -35.04
C GLY A 515 -9.19 0.96 -33.88
N ILE A 516 -10.30 1.49 -33.42
CA ILE A 516 -10.33 2.49 -32.35
C ILE A 516 -10.66 1.80 -31.03
N LYS A 517 -9.79 1.97 -30.03
CA LYS A 517 -10.07 1.60 -28.63
C LYS A 517 -10.10 2.88 -27.81
N LEU A 518 -11.14 3.08 -27.01
CA LEU A 518 -11.22 4.20 -26.08
C LEU A 518 -11.49 3.64 -24.69
N PHE A 519 -10.56 3.88 -23.78
CA PHE A 519 -10.73 3.63 -22.35
C PHE A 519 -10.92 4.99 -21.67
N VAL A 520 -11.90 5.08 -20.78
CA VAL A 520 -12.16 6.31 -20.02
C VAL A 520 -12.67 6.02 -18.62
N THR A 521 -12.13 6.73 -17.64
CA THR A 521 -12.54 6.69 -16.22
C THR A 521 -12.86 8.11 -15.77
N PRO A 522 -14.14 8.47 -15.59
CA PRO A 522 -14.55 9.78 -15.14
C PRO A 522 -14.70 9.86 -13.61
N SER A 523 -14.48 11.05 -13.07
CA SER A 523 -14.77 11.47 -11.69
C SER A 523 -15.52 12.80 -11.76
N ILE A 524 -16.60 12.95 -10.98
CA ILE A 524 -17.61 13.98 -11.24
C ILE A 524 -17.80 14.87 -10.01
N GLY A 525 -17.28 16.09 -10.09
CA GLY A 525 -17.40 17.12 -9.07
C GLY A 525 -18.86 17.53 -8.79
N ASP A 526 -19.08 18.12 -7.61
CA ASP A 526 -20.38 18.69 -7.24
C ASP A 526 -20.66 20.05 -7.91
N ASP A 527 -19.62 20.66 -8.48
CA ASP A 527 -19.64 21.89 -9.29
C ASP A 527 -19.94 21.66 -10.78
N GLY A 528 -20.12 20.40 -11.20
CA GLY A 528 -20.38 20.02 -12.59
C GLY A 528 -19.12 19.93 -13.46
N PHE A 529 -17.92 19.97 -12.88
CA PHE A 529 -16.69 19.61 -13.57
C PHE A 529 -16.48 18.09 -13.55
N ILE A 530 -16.02 17.56 -14.69
CA ILE A 530 -15.83 16.14 -14.96
C ILE A 530 -14.34 15.96 -15.24
N THR A 531 -13.64 15.31 -14.32
CA THR A 531 -12.24 14.91 -14.52
C THR A 531 -12.23 13.53 -15.16
N MET A 532 -11.64 13.39 -16.33
CA MET A 532 -11.58 12.14 -17.07
C MET A 532 -10.13 11.71 -17.28
N LYS A 533 -9.79 10.50 -16.82
CA LYS A 533 -8.59 9.80 -17.30
C LYS A 533 -8.96 9.08 -18.60
N ILE A 534 -8.31 9.42 -19.70
CA ILE A 534 -8.67 8.96 -21.05
C ILE A 534 -7.45 8.37 -21.72
N LYS A 535 -7.63 7.23 -22.37
CA LYS A 535 -6.61 6.53 -23.13
C LYS A 535 -7.18 6.10 -24.49
N PRO A 536 -7.11 6.97 -25.51
CA PRO A 536 -7.48 6.61 -26.87
C PRO A 536 -6.33 5.89 -27.59
N GLU A 537 -6.67 4.84 -28.32
CA GLU A 537 -5.81 4.09 -29.22
C GLU A 537 -6.48 4.04 -30.60
N VAL A 538 -5.74 4.35 -31.66
CA VAL A 538 -6.18 4.21 -33.05
C VAL A 538 -5.18 3.33 -33.80
N SER A 539 -5.62 2.19 -34.29
CA SER A 539 -4.82 1.24 -35.03
C SER A 539 -5.37 0.94 -36.43
N SER A 540 -4.47 0.68 -37.37
CA SER A 540 -4.77 0.37 -38.78
C SER A 540 -3.74 -0.59 -39.34
N VAL A 541 -4.14 -1.47 -40.27
CA VAL A 541 -3.17 -2.27 -41.05
C VAL A 541 -2.41 -1.31 -41.98
N ASP A 542 -1.08 -1.30 -41.88
CA ASP A 542 -0.23 -0.50 -42.76
C ASP A 542 0.16 -1.28 -44.01
N ARG A 543 0.73 -2.47 -43.83
CA ARG A 543 1.22 -3.35 -44.89
C ARG A 543 1.32 -4.77 -44.40
N ASN A 544 1.36 -5.73 -45.32
CA ASN A 544 1.56 -7.13 -44.98
C ASN A 544 3.01 -7.55 -45.27
N LEU A 545 3.63 -8.25 -44.33
CA LEU A 545 4.91 -8.92 -44.48
C LEU A 545 4.68 -10.40 -44.83
N THR A 546 5.13 -10.84 -45.99
CA THR A 546 5.13 -12.27 -46.33
C THR A 546 6.44 -12.90 -45.89
N THR A 547 6.39 -13.94 -45.06
CA THR A 547 7.59 -14.67 -44.62
C THR A 547 8.13 -15.58 -45.73
N SER A 548 9.34 -16.10 -45.56
CA SER A 548 9.93 -17.11 -46.47
C SER A 548 9.14 -18.43 -46.54
N GLN A 549 8.19 -18.65 -45.63
CA GLN A 549 7.28 -19.81 -45.63
C GLN A 549 5.91 -19.49 -46.26
N GLY A 550 5.69 -18.27 -46.75
CA GLY A 550 4.44 -17.83 -47.38
C GLY A 550 3.41 -17.22 -46.44
N ASN A 551 3.63 -17.26 -45.11
CA ASN A 551 2.70 -16.69 -44.14
C ASN A 551 2.63 -15.17 -44.30
N THR A 552 1.43 -14.63 -44.31
CA THR A 552 1.18 -13.19 -44.44
C THR A 552 0.88 -12.61 -43.06
N ILE A 553 1.76 -11.73 -42.56
CA ILE A 553 1.65 -11.10 -41.24
C ILE A 553 1.34 -9.61 -41.42
N PRO A 554 0.20 -9.09 -40.92
CA PRO A 554 -0.11 -7.67 -41.00
C PRO A 554 0.77 -6.86 -40.03
N ILE A 555 1.44 -5.84 -40.54
CA ILE A 555 2.11 -4.81 -39.73
C ILE A 555 1.05 -3.77 -39.37
N ILE A 556 0.75 -3.63 -38.09
CA ILE A 556 -0.22 -2.67 -37.57
C ILE A 556 0.49 -1.37 -37.20
N ARG A 557 -0.01 -0.25 -37.75
CA ARG A 557 0.30 1.09 -37.27
C ARG A 557 -0.68 1.42 -36.16
N THR A 558 -0.17 1.68 -34.96
CA THR A 558 -0.93 2.10 -33.79
C THR A 558 -0.51 3.49 -33.35
N SER A 559 -1.46 4.28 -32.87
CA SER A 559 -1.24 5.60 -32.30
C SER A 559 -2.05 5.71 -31.01
N GLU A 560 -1.39 5.99 -29.91
CA GLU A 560 -1.95 5.92 -28.56
C GLU A 560 -1.61 7.20 -27.78
N SER A 561 -2.51 7.59 -26.88
CA SER A 561 -2.28 8.67 -25.92
C SER A 561 -2.85 8.27 -24.57
N GLU A 562 -2.34 8.83 -23.48
CA GLU A 562 -2.92 8.71 -22.15
C GLU A 562 -2.85 10.09 -21.47
N THR A 563 -4.00 10.63 -21.06
CA THR A 563 -4.10 11.96 -20.49
C THR A 563 -5.19 12.03 -19.42
N THR A 564 -5.08 13.01 -18.52
CA THR A 564 -6.14 13.35 -17.55
C THR A 564 -6.53 14.80 -17.74
N VAL A 565 -7.82 15.04 -17.96
CA VAL A 565 -8.37 16.35 -18.32
C VAL A 565 -9.58 16.66 -17.45
N MET A 566 -9.78 17.93 -17.11
CA MET A 566 -10.94 18.40 -16.37
C MET A 566 -11.73 19.37 -17.25
N VAL A 567 -13.01 19.09 -17.42
CA VAL A 567 -13.90 19.81 -18.34
C VAL A 567 -15.31 19.91 -17.75
N LYS A 568 -16.01 21.00 -18.00
CA LYS A 568 -17.38 21.18 -17.52
C LYS A 568 -18.37 20.37 -18.38
N ASP A 569 -19.47 19.94 -17.78
CA ASP A 569 -20.60 19.32 -18.49
C ASP A 569 -20.94 20.02 -19.83
N GLY A 570 -21.06 19.24 -20.90
CA GLY A 570 -21.39 19.68 -22.25
C GLY A 570 -20.25 20.30 -23.08
N ILE A 571 -19.13 20.69 -22.46
CA ILE A 571 -18.01 21.36 -23.15
C ILE A 571 -17.16 20.36 -23.93
N THR A 572 -16.76 20.72 -25.15
CA THR A 572 -15.84 19.89 -25.96
C THR A 572 -14.39 20.27 -25.67
N ILE A 573 -13.55 19.26 -25.42
CA ILE A 573 -12.10 19.39 -25.35
C ILE A 573 -11.44 18.73 -26.56
N VAL A 574 -10.24 19.21 -26.89
CA VAL A 574 -9.38 18.62 -27.93
C VAL A 574 -8.17 17.97 -27.28
N ILE A 575 -7.92 16.71 -27.60
CA ILE A 575 -6.68 15.99 -27.31
C ILE A 575 -5.97 15.83 -28.64
N ALA A 576 -5.03 16.73 -28.91
CA ALA A 576 -4.17 16.73 -30.08
C ALA A 576 -2.76 16.25 -29.70
N GLY A 577 -2.00 15.71 -30.66
CA GLY A 577 -0.59 15.38 -30.39
C GLY A 577 0.11 14.37 -31.32
N LEU A 578 -0.52 13.89 -32.39
CA LEU A 578 0.05 12.88 -33.28
C LEU A 578 0.09 13.40 -34.72
N MET A 579 1.25 13.93 -35.14
CA MET A 579 1.53 14.42 -36.49
C MET A 579 2.49 13.48 -37.23
N GLU A 580 2.05 12.92 -38.37
CA GLU A 580 2.87 12.18 -39.34
C GLU A 580 3.36 13.14 -40.44
N GLU A 581 4.64 13.09 -40.80
CA GLU A 581 5.21 13.80 -41.96
C GLU A 581 5.77 12.79 -42.97
N ARG A 582 5.12 12.68 -44.13
CA ARG A 582 5.52 11.80 -45.23
C ARG A 582 6.14 12.61 -46.36
N LYS A 583 7.38 12.29 -46.73
CA LYS A 583 8.09 12.90 -47.85
C LYS A 583 8.09 11.98 -49.06
N GLU A 584 7.42 12.38 -50.12
CA GLU A 584 7.40 11.67 -51.39
C GLU A 584 8.24 12.44 -52.42
N LYS A 585 9.32 11.81 -52.89
CA LYS A 585 10.24 12.39 -53.88
C LYS A 585 10.08 11.64 -55.20
N GLN A 586 9.35 12.23 -56.13
CA GLN A 586 9.16 11.69 -57.48
C GLN A 586 10.14 12.36 -58.44
N VAL A 587 11.12 11.60 -58.94
CA VAL A 587 12.04 12.07 -60.00
C VAL A 587 11.60 11.47 -61.32
N SER A 588 11.05 12.32 -62.19
CA SER A 588 10.74 11.96 -63.59
C SER A 588 11.81 12.55 -64.51
N GLY A 589 12.15 11.90 -65.62
CA GLY A 589 13.18 12.39 -66.52
C GLY A 589 13.40 11.47 -67.72
N ILE A 590 14.08 12.00 -68.74
CA ILE A 590 14.38 11.24 -69.95
C ILE A 590 15.40 10.13 -69.59
N PRO A 591 15.19 8.86 -69.99
CA PRO A 591 16.17 7.80 -69.79
C PRO A 591 17.56 8.20 -70.32
N ILE A 592 18.62 7.73 -69.64
CA ILE A 592 20.02 8.06 -69.91
C ILE A 592 20.38 9.53 -69.62
N LEU A 593 19.77 10.51 -70.30
CA LEU A 593 20.11 11.94 -70.18
C LEU A 593 19.98 12.49 -68.75
N SER A 594 18.94 12.07 -68.02
CA SER A 594 18.70 12.47 -66.62
C SER A 594 19.76 12.00 -65.61
N ARG A 595 20.66 11.08 -65.98
CA ARG A 595 21.65 10.45 -65.07
C ARG A 595 23.06 11.04 -65.16
N ILE A 596 23.33 11.94 -66.11
CA ILE A 596 24.67 12.51 -66.31
C ILE A 596 24.98 13.52 -65.19
N PRO A 597 26.12 13.40 -64.47
CA PRO A 597 26.55 14.42 -63.50
C PRO A 597 26.65 15.81 -64.12
N LEU A 598 26.19 16.84 -63.41
CA LEU A 598 25.97 18.22 -63.86
C LEU A 598 24.99 18.39 -65.05
N LEU A 599 25.15 17.66 -66.15
CA LEU A 599 24.41 17.86 -67.40
C LEU A 599 22.99 17.24 -67.39
N GLY A 600 22.67 16.34 -66.47
CA GLY A 600 21.35 15.71 -66.35
C GLY A 600 20.30 16.56 -65.62
N LEU A 601 20.68 17.70 -65.04
CA LEU A 601 19.78 18.62 -64.33
C LEU A 601 18.61 19.14 -65.19
N PRO A 602 18.81 19.67 -66.42
CA PRO A 602 17.69 20.12 -67.26
C PRO A 602 16.82 18.97 -67.81
N PHE A 603 17.30 17.72 -67.77
CA PHE A 603 16.59 16.55 -68.31
C PHE A 603 15.85 15.72 -67.23
N ARG A 604 15.78 16.23 -65.99
CA ARG A 604 15.01 15.65 -64.89
C ARG A 604 14.10 16.69 -64.23
N ARG A 605 12.86 16.30 -63.96
CA ARG A 605 11.90 17.01 -63.12
C ARG A 605 11.78 16.29 -61.80
N THR A 606 12.30 16.91 -60.74
CA THR A 606 12.04 16.49 -59.36
C THR A 606 10.73 17.12 -58.92
N SER A 607 9.81 16.30 -58.39
CA SER A 607 8.65 16.73 -57.62
C SER A 607 8.83 16.23 -56.21
N ASP A 608 9.03 17.13 -55.26
CA ASP A 608 9.08 16.83 -53.83
C ASP A 608 7.72 17.22 -53.24
N ALA A 609 7.02 16.27 -52.60
CA ALA A 609 5.76 16.48 -51.91
C ALA A 609 5.91 16.10 -50.43
N THR A 610 5.37 16.92 -49.53
CA THR A 610 5.39 16.66 -48.07
C THR A 610 3.97 16.62 -47.55
N ILE A 611 3.45 15.42 -47.29
CA ILE A 611 2.09 15.23 -46.77
C ILE A 611 2.20 15.20 -45.24
N LYS A 612 1.59 16.18 -44.57
CA LYS A 612 1.49 16.20 -43.10
C LYS A 612 0.07 15.86 -42.66
N THR A 613 -0.04 14.91 -41.74
CA THR A 613 -1.33 14.39 -41.27
C THR A 613 -1.37 14.44 -39.75
N GLU A 614 -2.33 15.15 -39.18
CA GLU A 614 -2.53 15.26 -37.73
C GLU A 614 -3.81 14.52 -37.29
N LEU A 615 -3.72 13.77 -36.20
CA LEU A 615 -4.87 13.11 -35.57
C LEU A 615 -5.36 13.94 -34.38
N ALA A 616 -6.62 14.38 -34.43
CA ALA A 616 -7.28 15.14 -33.38
C ALA A 616 -8.43 14.31 -32.76
N VAL A 617 -8.43 14.19 -31.43
CA VAL A 617 -9.49 13.50 -30.69
C VAL A 617 -10.29 14.53 -29.90
N PHE A 618 -11.53 14.76 -30.31
CA PHE A 618 -12.47 15.62 -29.61
C PHE A 618 -13.29 14.79 -28.62
N LEU A 619 -13.43 15.24 -27.38
CA LEU A 619 -14.28 14.60 -26.38
C LEU A 619 -15.30 15.59 -25.83
N THR A 620 -16.55 15.16 -25.74
CA THR A 620 -17.67 15.93 -25.16
C THR A 620 -18.36 15.04 -24.11
N PRO A 621 -18.10 15.25 -22.81
CA PRO A 621 -18.86 14.59 -21.75
C PRO A 621 -20.19 15.31 -21.52
N ARG A 622 -21.21 14.54 -21.16
CA ARG A 622 -22.55 15.01 -20.79
C ARG A 622 -23.02 14.27 -19.55
N LEU A 623 -23.34 14.97 -18.47
CA LEU A 623 -23.95 14.37 -17.29
C LEU A 623 -25.33 13.85 -17.68
N ILE A 624 -25.56 12.57 -17.42
CA ILE A 624 -26.86 11.96 -17.59
C ILE A 624 -27.40 11.58 -16.21
N SER A 625 -28.67 11.86 -16.00
CA SER A 625 -29.44 11.17 -14.96
C SER A 625 -30.10 9.99 -15.65
N GLY A 626 -29.88 8.76 -15.17
CA GLY A 626 -30.41 7.51 -15.78
C GLY A 626 -31.94 7.38 -15.87
N ASP A 627 -32.69 8.47 -15.72
CA ASP A 627 -34.10 8.56 -16.08
C ASP A 627 -34.25 8.98 -17.55
N ILE A 628 -34.39 7.97 -18.41
CA ILE A 628 -34.60 8.11 -19.85
C ILE A 628 -35.88 8.87 -20.25
N SER A 629 -36.78 9.19 -19.30
CA SER A 629 -37.93 10.07 -19.56
C SER A 629 -37.49 11.48 -19.97
N ASN A 630 -36.37 11.95 -19.42
CA ASN A 630 -35.82 13.29 -19.62
C ASN A 630 -34.84 13.40 -20.81
N ILE A 631 -34.72 12.37 -21.65
CA ILE A 631 -34.10 12.49 -22.98
C ILE A 631 -34.88 13.56 -23.75
N THR A 632 -34.28 14.73 -23.87
CA THR A 632 -34.90 15.96 -24.37
C THR A 632 -35.55 15.70 -25.74
N LYS A 633 -36.68 16.36 -26.05
CA LYS A 633 -37.36 16.22 -27.35
C LYS A 633 -36.41 16.45 -28.56
N GLU A 634 -35.33 17.21 -28.36
CA GLU A 634 -34.26 17.41 -29.34
C GLU A 634 -33.38 16.19 -29.58
N GLU A 635 -33.07 15.39 -28.56
CA GLU A 635 -32.29 14.15 -28.74
C GLU A 635 -33.12 13.10 -29.47
N LYS A 636 -34.41 12.95 -29.10
CA LYS A 636 -35.36 12.13 -29.87
C LYS A 636 -35.56 12.61 -31.31
N LYS A 637 -35.35 13.90 -31.60
CA LYS A 637 -35.28 14.41 -32.98
C LYS A 637 -33.94 14.06 -33.67
N ARG A 638 -32.80 14.21 -32.98
CA ARG A 638 -31.48 13.86 -33.52
C ARG A 638 -31.37 12.38 -33.89
N TYR A 639 -31.88 11.46 -33.07
CA TYR A 639 -31.91 10.03 -33.41
C TYR A 639 -32.79 9.69 -34.62
N LYS A 640 -33.85 10.48 -34.90
CA LYS A 640 -34.72 10.33 -36.08
C LYS A 640 -34.17 10.95 -37.37
N LEU A 641 -33.01 11.61 -37.32
CA LEU A 641 -32.32 12.20 -38.48
C LEU A 641 -31.16 11.32 -38.98
N THR A 642 -31.00 10.13 -38.41
CA THR A 642 -29.96 9.13 -38.74
C THR A 642 -30.54 7.80 -39.25
N GLU A 643 -31.84 7.77 -39.60
CA GLU A 643 -32.49 6.73 -40.41
C GLU A 643 -32.71 7.22 -41.84
#